data_AF-A0A9N8JD18-F1
#
_entry.id   AF-A0A9N8JD18-F1
#
_cell.length_a   1.000
_cell.length_b   1.000
_cell.length_c   1.000
_cell.angle_alpha   90.00
_cell.angle_beta   90.00
_cell.angle_gamma   90.00
#
_symmetry.space_group_name_H-M   'P 1'
#
loop_
_entity.id
_entity.type
_entity.pdbx_description
1 polymer ?
#
loop_
_entity_poly.entity_id
_entity_poly.type
_entity_poly.pdbx_seq_one_letter_code
_entity_poly.pdbx_strand_id
1 'polypeptide(L)'
;MSYSDMGRSILKPRWIFGFAVVLVTLITLFTHTASHSVSGLVNSISTTVSALQAHYDRSFLPRQQKPSTSTLSTPSSSNGKAGLHYLIPATSSNRDFCKLLLSSTILDYPTPVLINWGAHEEANPYKQHLAKIETLLAYMKRLKPISKEDDLVLILDGYDVWFQLRPDVLLKRYFEMNANHDQRTIQAFGQDAFDRGDHRTTVIFGPDKICWPIDFSRPACWAVPHTGLSPTAFGPEENDFRETHNEPRWLNSGTIMGPIQDMIDVFQATLDLVHNNHTTDSDQFYFANVFGDQEFARLSLDQELLESQAKERYREEFRTEEEPPRQIPEFHEGQRTEYHIGIDYFSAMFQTLAFYKQFLAWIRPSDSWATKTNEAGDVSQERYSFKVAKDISSSLPPYAAFEASPPTSNSSVEYPKSWEDVDLCVNTVTDLAPVTLHFTGEKALRELWWDKLWFYQDGEELRKASLRLPERPISEEPIAGKTWYKIESSDPEAGRGGAWADNGGWHSWTSLCKNYEDQIYPRKTLKKKVPVHHKHPHHPIAITMPVQSVMDKLKQWQSSGPNYEPVGHLEDGLEKEHTTNKRSRLLRPAIILGSLLAIFLFLSSGGHDSAKPIVSSKETLLPPAYLRMVYPVRYADANYCKTILSSAVLNYPEPMLIGFSGKKQKEENADSTLDLAQRISRKTSILGIDKHLRNISTTRDEDLVVIADGLNTWFQLRPQTLLDRYFESNRNADERIRKELGANADVLSIRQKIIFGAQRDCSPWNAEDPACSAVPESSLPNNIYGPQTDAEAEEGKDSFAKHRPRYINSGFAMGPVKEMRKLYAEAAKRIIGDQHLQDEGKVLGQLFAEQEMARESYRIPSASPFARLGSWLSSFWESASAVEDRQAQQLRETDLSREYGIGLDYASGLAFEAAHADGDMEFVRFGDAASVHAANAKHGIADSRISQIAPDVGASLPPFWTYSREILPPRNTSWTNVSLLTNAWTGVTPAIIQHDPSNQRTGSQRETWWANIWYQKYARKMFDVHIQSPIGAIAVSGYDAASRRQWWSIEDWKGGARNETKFWHRYEDVCGGTETEVFRDSRGPWYLPSNH
;
A
#
# COMPACT_ATOMS: atom_id res chain seq x y z
N MET A 1 -43.70 -38.86 -71.13
CA MET A 1 -43.81 -40.06 -71.98
C MET A 1 -42.91 -41.16 -71.42
N SER A 2 -43.22 -42.42 -71.73
CA SER A 2 -42.49 -43.66 -71.40
C SER A 2 -40.99 -43.58 -71.82
N TYR A 3 -39.98 -44.03 -71.07
CA TYR A 3 -39.61 -45.38 -70.55
C TYR A 3 -38.98 -46.31 -71.60
N SER A 4 -37.66 -46.58 -71.45
CA SER A 4 -36.88 -47.75 -71.94
C SER A 4 -35.40 -47.55 -71.50
N ASP A 5 -34.87 -48.25 -70.48
CA ASP A 5 -34.27 -49.61 -70.48
C ASP A 5 -32.84 -49.70 -71.07
N MET A 6 -31.87 -50.46 -70.51
CA MET A 6 -31.72 -51.11 -69.18
C MET A 6 -30.25 -51.58 -69.00
N GLY A 7 -29.69 -51.65 -67.78
CA GLY A 7 -28.55 -52.57 -67.51
C GLY A 7 -27.55 -52.32 -66.36
N ARG A 8 -27.74 -53.03 -65.22
CA ARG A 8 -26.72 -53.51 -64.21
C ARG A 8 -25.83 -52.47 -63.46
N SER A 9 -25.34 -52.68 -62.23
CA SER A 9 -25.58 -53.66 -61.15
C SER A 9 -25.13 -53.14 -59.76
N ILE A 10 -25.83 -53.61 -58.72
CA ILE A 10 -25.75 -53.40 -57.25
C ILE A 10 -24.35 -53.39 -56.57
N LEU A 11 -24.18 -52.55 -55.54
CA LEU A 11 -23.48 -52.84 -54.25
C LEU A 11 -23.94 -51.88 -53.11
N LYS A 12 -24.10 -52.39 -51.86
CA LYS A 12 -24.40 -51.63 -50.61
C LYS A 12 -23.12 -51.57 -49.72
N PRO A 13 -22.99 -50.71 -48.68
CA PRO A 13 -23.26 -51.20 -47.30
C PRO A 13 -23.57 -50.17 -46.15
N ARG A 14 -24.65 -50.46 -45.40
CA ARG A 14 -24.72 -50.68 -43.92
C ARG A 14 -24.21 -49.67 -42.85
N TRP A 15 -23.58 -48.53 -43.12
CA TRP A 15 -22.94 -47.73 -42.04
C TRP A 15 -23.79 -46.71 -41.25
N ILE A 16 -24.97 -46.32 -41.71
CA ILE A 16 -25.70 -45.17 -41.14
C ILE A 16 -26.62 -45.52 -39.95
N PHE A 17 -27.09 -46.78 -39.84
CA PHE A 17 -28.10 -47.16 -38.82
C PHE A 17 -27.52 -47.52 -37.44
N GLY A 18 -26.23 -47.86 -37.34
CA GLY A 18 -25.61 -48.22 -36.06
C GLY A 18 -25.30 -47.01 -35.17
N PHE A 19 -24.90 -45.89 -35.78
CA PHE A 19 -24.41 -44.72 -35.04
C PHE A 19 -25.54 -43.98 -34.31
N ALA A 20 -26.72 -43.89 -34.92
CA ALA A 20 -27.89 -43.25 -34.32
C ALA A 20 -28.39 -43.98 -33.05
N VAL A 21 -28.34 -45.31 -33.03
CA VAL A 21 -28.79 -46.10 -31.87
C VAL A 21 -27.82 -45.93 -30.69
N VAL A 22 -26.51 -45.95 -30.94
CA VAL A 22 -25.49 -45.75 -29.88
C VAL A 22 -25.60 -44.34 -29.28
N LEU A 23 -25.78 -43.30 -30.11
CA LEU A 23 -25.90 -41.92 -29.65
C LEU A 23 -27.14 -41.71 -28.78
N VAL A 24 -28.31 -42.22 -29.19
CA VAL A 24 -29.55 -42.13 -28.40
C VAL A 24 -29.41 -42.90 -27.08
N THR A 25 -28.83 -44.10 -27.10
CA THR A 25 -28.64 -44.92 -25.88
C THR A 25 -27.75 -44.21 -24.87
N LEU A 26 -26.65 -43.60 -25.31
CA LEU A 26 -25.73 -42.82 -24.46
C LEU A 26 -26.42 -41.59 -23.86
N ILE A 27 -27.22 -40.86 -24.64
CA ILE A 27 -27.97 -39.68 -24.16
C ILE A 27 -29.03 -40.11 -23.11
N THR A 28 -29.72 -41.24 -23.30
CA THR A 28 -30.64 -41.77 -22.28
C THR A 28 -29.93 -42.25 -21.01
N LEU A 29 -28.73 -42.84 -21.10
CA LEU A 29 -27.96 -43.20 -19.90
C LEU A 29 -27.44 -41.97 -19.13
N PHE A 30 -27.01 -40.92 -19.83
CA PHE A 30 -26.56 -39.68 -19.19
C PHE A 30 -27.70 -38.91 -18.51
N THR A 31 -28.88 -38.87 -19.15
CA THR A 31 -30.04 -38.16 -18.59
C THR A 31 -30.70 -38.91 -17.43
N HIS A 32 -30.70 -40.25 -17.45
CA HIS A 32 -31.29 -41.04 -16.36
C HIS A 32 -30.39 -41.18 -15.12
N THR A 33 -29.07 -40.98 -15.24
CA THR A 33 -28.13 -40.99 -14.10
C THR A 33 -27.97 -39.61 -13.44
N ALA A 34 -28.16 -38.51 -14.17
CA ALA A 34 -28.05 -37.15 -13.63
C ALA A 34 -29.23 -36.72 -12.73
N SER A 35 -30.42 -37.32 -12.85
CA SER A 35 -31.65 -36.76 -12.26
C SER A 35 -32.00 -37.21 -10.82
N HIS A 36 -31.27 -38.17 -10.24
CA HIS A 36 -31.57 -38.70 -8.89
C HIS A 36 -30.44 -38.58 -7.85
N SER A 37 -29.28 -38.00 -8.21
CA SER A 37 -28.19 -37.77 -7.25
C SER A 37 -28.05 -36.29 -6.84
N VAL A 38 -28.40 -35.35 -7.73
CA VAL A 38 -28.02 -33.93 -7.57
C VAL A 38 -28.76 -33.23 -6.43
N SER A 39 -30.03 -33.48 -6.16
CA SER A 39 -30.76 -32.80 -5.06
C SER A 39 -30.33 -33.27 -3.66
N GLY A 40 -30.06 -34.57 -3.50
CA GLY A 40 -29.49 -35.12 -2.26
C GLY A 40 -28.05 -34.67 -2.03
N LEU A 41 -27.25 -34.64 -3.10
CA LEU A 41 -25.87 -34.19 -3.05
C LEU A 41 -25.77 -32.67 -2.82
N VAL A 42 -26.61 -31.84 -3.45
CA VAL A 42 -26.61 -30.37 -3.24
C VAL A 42 -27.09 -30.00 -1.84
N ASN A 43 -28.10 -30.66 -1.28
CA ASN A 43 -28.48 -30.41 0.12
C ASN A 43 -27.42 -30.90 1.10
N SER A 44 -26.82 -32.08 0.87
CA SER A 44 -25.71 -32.60 1.69
C SER A 44 -24.47 -31.70 1.61
N ILE A 45 -24.08 -31.27 0.40
CA ILE A 45 -23.01 -30.30 0.16
C ILE A 45 -23.37 -28.95 0.78
N SER A 46 -24.62 -28.47 0.72
CA SER A 46 -25.00 -27.19 1.36
C SER A 46 -24.88 -27.24 2.88
N THR A 47 -25.31 -28.32 3.55
CA THR A 47 -25.03 -28.50 4.99
C THR A 47 -23.56 -28.73 5.30
N THR A 48 -22.82 -29.43 4.45
CA THR A 48 -21.38 -29.70 4.67
C THR A 48 -20.55 -28.42 4.42
N VAL A 49 -20.89 -27.61 3.43
CA VAL A 49 -20.30 -26.30 3.12
C VAL A 49 -20.68 -25.28 4.19
N SER A 50 -21.92 -25.26 4.67
CA SER A 50 -22.29 -24.41 5.82
C SER A 50 -21.53 -24.82 7.10
N ALA A 51 -21.33 -26.13 7.31
CA ALA A 51 -20.52 -26.64 8.42
C ALA A 51 -19.01 -26.41 8.23
N LEU A 52 -18.51 -26.36 6.99
CA LEU A 52 -17.11 -26.06 6.63
C LEU A 52 -16.82 -24.54 6.68
N GLN A 53 -17.76 -23.68 6.27
CA GLN A 53 -17.67 -22.22 6.43
C GLN A 53 -17.55 -21.88 7.92
N ALA A 54 -18.44 -22.44 8.75
CA ALA A 54 -18.35 -22.37 10.22
C ALA A 54 -17.12 -23.11 10.82
N HIS A 55 -16.34 -23.82 10.00
CA HIS A 55 -15.06 -24.41 10.39
C HIS A 55 -13.85 -23.56 9.96
N TYR A 56 -14.01 -22.71 8.93
CA TYR A 56 -12.96 -21.86 8.34
C TYR A 56 -12.96 -20.44 8.93
N ASP A 57 -14.13 -19.89 9.30
CA ASP A 57 -14.22 -18.71 10.19
C ASP A 57 -13.60 -18.97 11.57
N ARG A 58 -13.28 -20.24 11.86
CA ARG A 58 -12.63 -20.74 13.07
C ARG A 58 -11.18 -21.19 12.83
N SER A 59 -10.54 -20.73 11.74
CA SER A 59 -9.10 -20.91 11.47
C SER A 59 -8.29 -19.60 11.43
N PHE A 60 -8.93 -18.45 11.57
CA PHE A 60 -8.28 -17.15 11.88
C PHE A 60 -8.62 -16.62 13.29
N LEU A 61 -9.24 -17.47 14.12
CA LEU A 61 -9.32 -17.35 15.57
C LEU A 61 -9.17 -18.77 16.16
N PRO A 62 -8.43 -18.98 17.26
CA PRO A 62 -7.97 -20.30 17.67
C PRO A 62 -9.12 -21.26 18.06
N ARG A 63 -9.12 -22.45 17.43
CA ARG A 63 -10.09 -23.51 17.72
C ARG A 63 -9.57 -24.43 18.84
N GLN A 64 -10.09 -24.25 20.05
CA GLN A 64 -9.99 -25.26 21.11
C GLN A 64 -10.37 -26.66 20.56
N GLN A 65 -9.45 -27.62 20.71
CA GLN A 65 -9.68 -29.03 20.38
C GLN A 65 -9.73 -29.85 21.68
N LYS A 66 -10.65 -30.83 21.71
CA LYS A 66 -10.92 -31.64 22.90
C LYS A 66 -9.87 -32.76 22.99
N PRO A 67 -9.20 -32.99 24.13
CA PRO A 67 -8.05 -33.89 24.19
C PRO A 67 -8.44 -35.36 24.07
N SER A 68 -7.78 -36.09 23.16
CA SER A 68 -7.74 -37.54 23.13
C SER A 68 -6.48 -38.04 23.84
N THR A 69 -6.65 -39.02 24.72
CA THR A 69 -5.66 -39.45 25.73
C THR A 69 -4.37 -40.07 25.17
N SER A 70 -3.24 -39.42 25.45
CA SER A 70 -1.96 -40.07 25.75
C SER A 70 -1.32 -39.34 26.94
N THR A 71 -0.89 -40.09 27.94
CA THR A 71 -0.46 -39.65 29.27
C THR A 71 0.55 -38.49 29.30
N LEU A 72 0.05 -37.29 29.61
CA LEU A 72 0.82 -36.20 30.20
C LEU A 72 0.18 -35.86 31.56
N SER A 73 0.99 -35.51 32.57
CA SER A 73 0.52 -35.26 33.94
C SER A 73 -0.49 -34.12 34.00
N THR A 74 -1.70 -34.42 34.47
CA THR A 74 -2.84 -33.49 34.56
C THR A 74 -2.53 -32.31 35.48
N PRO A 75 -2.52 -31.05 35.01
CA PRO A 75 -2.65 -29.90 35.88
C PRO A 75 -4.07 -29.92 36.44
N SER A 76 -4.21 -29.79 37.77
CA SER A 76 -5.53 -29.85 38.41
C SER A 76 -6.48 -28.81 37.85
N SER A 77 -7.70 -29.23 37.50
CA SER A 77 -8.80 -28.35 37.05
C SER A 77 -9.35 -27.50 38.20
N SER A 78 -8.54 -26.59 38.72
CA SER A 78 -8.99 -25.55 39.65
C SER A 78 -9.40 -24.32 38.85
N ASN A 79 -10.56 -23.74 39.17
CA ASN A 79 -10.90 -22.38 38.73
C ASN A 79 -10.02 -21.38 39.50
N GLY A 80 -8.76 -21.27 39.08
CA GLY A 80 -7.75 -20.43 39.73
C GLY A 80 -8.08 -18.95 39.61
N LYS A 81 -7.76 -18.18 40.66
CA LYS A 81 -7.81 -16.71 40.65
C LYS A 81 -6.41 -16.15 40.47
N ALA A 82 -6.13 -15.44 39.39
CA ALA A 82 -4.85 -14.76 39.15
C ALA A 82 -5.00 -13.23 39.18
N GLY A 83 -3.91 -12.53 39.44
CA GLY A 83 -3.82 -11.08 39.54
C GLY A 83 -3.03 -10.43 38.40
N LEU A 84 -3.41 -9.21 38.03
CA LEU A 84 -2.60 -8.32 37.20
C LEU A 84 -2.06 -7.17 38.05
N HIS A 85 -0.73 -7.07 38.12
CA HIS A 85 0.01 -5.95 38.70
C HIS A 85 0.42 -4.99 37.59
N TYR A 86 0.39 -3.68 37.85
CA TYR A 86 0.76 -2.65 36.87
C TYR A 86 1.79 -1.69 37.47
N LEU A 87 2.98 -1.63 36.86
CA LEU A 87 4.13 -0.84 37.30
C LEU A 87 4.48 0.24 36.27
N ILE A 88 4.87 1.42 36.75
CA ILE A 88 5.32 2.54 35.92
C ILE A 88 6.63 3.09 36.52
N PRO A 89 7.80 2.96 35.86
CA PRO A 89 8.98 3.75 36.24
C PRO A 89 8.70 5.23 35.97
N ALA A 90 8.61 6.02 37.04
CA ALA A 90 8.34 7.46 36.98
C ALA A 90 8.91 8.16 38.21
N THR A 91 9.69 9.21 37.98
CA THR A 91 10.32 10.06 39.01
C THR A 91 9.43 11.21 39.45
N SER A 92 8.64 11.76 38.52
CA SER A 92 7.86 12.99 38.71
C SER A 92 6.57 12.98 37.88
N SER A 93 5.64 13.90 38.17
CA SER A 93 4.45 14.08 37.34
C SER A 93 4.71 15.09 36.22
N ASN A 94 4.16 14.80 35.05
CA ASN A 94 4.01 15.76 33.97
C ASN A 94 2.73 15.45 33.17
N ARG A 95 2.43 16.32 32.19
CA ARG A 95 1.26 16.15 31.31
C ARG A 95 1.20 14.76 30.66
N ASP A 96 2.31 14.25 30.14
CA ASP A 96 2.30 13.01 29.36
C ASP A 96 2.17 11.76 30.27
N PHE A 97 2.73 11.80 31.49
CA PHE A 97 2.38 10.84 32.56
C PHE A 97 0.88 10.87 32.91
N CYS A 98 0.29 12.07 32.99
CA CYS A 98 -1.13 12.21 33.26
C CYS A 98 -2.03 11.72 32.11
N LYS A 99 -1.54 11.71 30.86
CA LYS A 99 -2.22 11.04 29.74
C LYS A 99 -2.25 9.52 29.92
N LEU A 100 -1.11 8.91 30.30
CA LEU A 100 -1.03 7.48 30.62
C LEU A 100 -2.00 7.11 31.75
N LEU A 101 -1.90 7.79 32.91
CA LEU A 101 -2.74 7.55 34.08
C LEU A 101 -4.24 7.77 33.79
N LEU A 102 -4.58 8.74 32.95
CA LEU A 102 -5.96 8.97 32.51
C LEU A 102 -6.48 7.80 31.66
N SER A 103 -5.70 7.36 30.67
CA SER A 103 -6.09 6.28 29.76
C SER A 103 -6.29 4.95 30.50
N SER A 104 -5.38 4.58 31.40
CA SER A 104 -5.48 3.36 32.22
C SER A 104 -6.69 3.40 33.16
N THR A 105 -6.96 4.55 33.80
CA THR A 105 -8.12 4.73 34.69
C THR A 105 -9.45 4.63 33.94
N ILE A 106 -9.56 5.22 32.74
CA ILE A 106 -10.79 5.14 31.92
C ILE A 106 -11.06 3.68 31.49
N LEU A 107 -10.00 2.97 31.10
CA LEU A 107 -10.08 1.60 30.57
C LEU A 107 -10.22 0.51 31.64
N ASP A 108 -10.24 0.87 32.93
CA ASP A 108 -10.40 -0.01 34.10
C ASP A 108 -9.21 -0.96 34.32
N TYR A 109 -7.98 -0.46 34.13
CA TYR A 109 -6.74 -1.13 34.56
C TYR A 109 -6.58 -1.12 36.09
N PRO A 110 -5.70 -1.98 36.66
CA PRO A 110 -5.30 -1.90 38.06
C PRO A 110 -4.70 -0.54 38.42
N THR A 111 -4.82 -0.11 39.67
CA THR A 111 -4.14 1.10 40.14
C THR A 111 -2.61 0.93 40.04
N PRO A 112 -1.87 1.80 39.31
CA PRO A 112 -0.44 1.62 39.09
C PRO A 112 0.41 1.82 40.35
N VAL A 113 1.57 1.17 40.36
CA VAL A 113 2.66 1.45 41.29
C VAL A 113 3.79 2.19 40.54
N LEU A 114 4.10 3.38 41.01
CA LEU A 114 5.15 4.27 40.54
C LEU A 114 6.48 3.85 41.15
N ILE A 115 7.41 3.43 40.31
CA ILE A 115 8.73 2.95 40.70
C ILE A 115 9.72 4.11 40.62
N ASN A 116 10.56 4.26 41.66
CA ASN A 116 11.50 5.37 41.82
C ASN A 116 10.84 6.77 42.00
N TRP A 117 9.62 6.81 42.56
CA TRP A 117 8.84 8.05 42.68
C TRP A 117 9.44 9.05 43.68
N GLY A 118 9.62 10.29 43.24
CA GLY A 118 10.20 11.36 44.06
C GLY A 118 11.72 11.26 44.25
N ALA A 119 12.39 10.29 43.61
CA ALA A 119 13.84 10.24 43.54
C ALA A 119 14.39 11.41 42.71
N HIS A 120 15.65 11.78 42.97
CA HIS A 120 16.33 12.79 42.16
C HIS A 120 16.59 12.22 40.75
N GLU A 121 16.24 12.99 39.71
CA GLU A 121 16.63 12.66 38.34
C GLU A 121 18.15 12.85 38.22
N GLU A 122 18.89 11.74 38.27
CA GLU A 122 20.35 11.75 38.13
C GLU A 122 20.74 12.34 36.77
N ALA A 123 21.57 13.38 36.78
CA ALA A 123 22.06 14.03 35.56
C ALA A 123 22.98 13.14 34.69
N ASN A 124 23.29 11.92 35.16
CA ASN A 124 24.04 10.91 34.42
C ASN A 124 23.07 9.82 33.91
N PRO A 125 22.85 9.70 32.58
CA PRO A 125 21.95 8.68 32.01
C PRO A 125 22.26 7.27 32.50
N TYR A 126 23.53 6.88 32.58
CA TYR A 126 23.97 5.58 33.13
C TYR A 126 23.24 5.21 34.41
N LYS A 127 23.30 6.11 35.40
CA LYS A 127 22.70 5.87 36.71
C LYS A 127 21.18 5.84 36.66
N GLN A 128 20.57 6.63 35.78
CA GLN A 128 19.13 6.69 35.61
C GLN A 128 18.57 5.38 35.01
N HIS A 129 19.22 4.85 33.96
CA HIS A 129 18.83 3.60 33.32
C HIS A 129 19.15 2.37 34.19
N LEU A 130 20.31 2.34 34.85
CA LEU A 130 20.63 1.31 35.85
C LEU A 130 19.61 1.32 37.00
N ALA A 131 19.28 2.50 37.53
CA ALA A 131 18.26 2.63 38.58
C ALA A 131 16.89 2.12 38.13
N LYS A 132 16.46 2.29 36.87
CA LYS A 132 15.21 1.70 36.34
C LYS A 132 15.23 0.17 36.50
N ILE A 133 16.30 -0.50 36.09
CA ILE A 133 16.44 -1.97 36.17
C ILE A 133 16.51 -2.42 37.64
N GLU A 134 17.39 -1.80 38.44
CA GLU A 134 17.60 -2.15 39.85
C GLU A 134 16.34 -1.97 40.71
N THR A 135 15.65 -0.83 40.57
CA THR A 135 14.46 -0.52 41.40
C THR A 135 13.27 -1.39 41.01
N LEU A 136 13.05 -1.65 39.72
CA LEU A 136 12.04 -2.61 39.26
C LEU A 136 12.32 -4.02 39.77
N LEU A 137 13.56 -4.50 39.64
CA LEU A 137 13.97 -5.82 40.15
C LEU A 137 13.80 -5.92 41.68
N ALA A 138 14.23 -4.90 42.42
CA ALA A 138 14.07 -4.84 43.87
C ALA A 138 12.60 -4.80 44.29
N TYR A 139 11.75 -4.08 43.57
CA TYR A 139 10.31 -4.06 43.82
C TYR A 139 9.66 -5.43 43.52
N MET A 140 9.95 -6.04 42.37
CA MET A 140 9.41 -7.36 42.02
C MET A 140 9.86 -8.45 43.01
N LYS A 141 11.10 -8.40 43.52
CA LYS A 141 11.57 -9.27 44.60
C LYS A 141 10.82 -9.06 45.93
N ARG A 142 10.36 -7.85 46.25
CA ARG A 142 9.44 -7.59 47.39
C ARG A 142 8.02 -8.08 47.12
N LEU A 143 7.58 -8.05 45.86
CA LEU A 143 6.25 -8.41 45.41
C LEU A 143 6.02 -9.94 45.34
N LYS A 144 7.06 -10.70 44.94
CA LYS A 144 6.99 -12.15 44.71
C LYS A 144 6.47 -12.97 45.92
N PRO A 145 6.85 -12.70 47.19
CA PRO A 145 6.36 -13.48 48.33
C PRO A 145 4.89 -13.26 48.70
N ILE A 146 4.28 -12.15 48.27
CA ILE A 146 2.88 -11.78 48.56
C ILE A 146 1.93 -11.99 47.37
N SER A 147 2.49 -12.29 46.20
CA SER A 147 1.75 -12.55 44.97
C SER A 147 1.62 -14.05 44.73
N LYS A 148 0.65 -14.45 43.91
CA LYS A 148 0.52 -15.85 43.48
C LYS A 148 1.56 -16.17 42.40
N GLU A 149 1.78 -17.46 42.20
CA GLU A 149 2.63 -17.97 41.12
C GLU A 149 2.18 -17.52 39.73
N ASP A 150 0.85 -17.46 39.54
CA ASP A 150 0.17 -17.10 38.30
C ASP A 150 -0.01 -15.59 38.05
N ASP A 151 0.40 -14.73 38.99
CA ASP A 151 0.18 -13.29 38.86
C ASP A 151 1.12 -12.69 37.80
N LEU A 152 0.56 -11.85 36.92
CA LEU A 152 1.30 -11.17 35.84
C LEU A 152 1.68 -9.75 36.25
N VAL A 153 2.83 -9.30 35.77
CA VAL A 153 3.30 -7.91 35.85
C VAL A 153 3.21 -7.29 34.46
N LEU A 154 2.63 -6.10 34.39
CA LEU A 154 2.71 -5.20 33.24
C LEU A 154 3.62 -4.01 33.62
N ILE A 155 4.67 -3.76 32.84
CA ILE A 155 5.57 -2.60 32.97
C ILE A 155 5.44 -1.75 31.71
N LEU A 156 5.19 -0.45 31.87
CA LEU A 156 5.10 0.51 30.76
C LEU A 156 5.87 1.79 31.10
N ASP A 157 6.62 2.34 30.15
CA ASP A 157 7.32 3.62 30.31
C ASP A 157 6.33 4.78 30.60
N GLY A 158 6.69 5.60 31.58
CA GLY A 158 5.74 6.50 32.25
C GLY A 158 5.36 7.78 31.52
N TYR A 159 5.99 8.10 30.40
CA TYR A 159 5.88 9.43 29.77
C TYR A 159 5.48 9.42 28.28
N ASP A 160 5.30 8.24 27.69
CA ASP A 160 5.10 8.09 26.25
C ASP A 160 4.38 6.81 25.83
N VAL A 161 3.61 6.20 26.74
CA VAL A 161 2.66 5.13 26.42
C VAL A 161 1.23 5.62 26.69
N TRP A 162 0.26 5.27 25.83
CA TRP A 162 -1.18 5.44 26.07
C TRP A 162 -1.91 4.10 25.93
N PHE A 163 -2.96 3.88 26.71
CA PHE A 163 -3.90 2.78 26.49
C PHE A 163 -5.04 3.19 25.55
N GLN A 164 -5.43 2.28 24.67
CA GLN A 164 -6.58 2.39 23.78
C GLN A 164 -7.68 1.36 24.11
N LEU A 165 -7.28 0.14 24.48
CA LEU A 165 -8.17 -1.01 24.73
C LEU A 165 -8.05 -1.51 26.17
N ARG A 166 -8.98 -2.38 26.58
CA ARG A 166 -9.17 -2.84 27.96
C ARG A 166 -8.23 -3.99 28.38
N PRO A 167 -8.02 -4.21 29.70
CA PRO A 167 -7.08 -5.23 30.19
C PRO A 167 -7.46 -6.68 29.86
N ASP A 168 -8.73 -7.00 29.57
CA ASP A 168 -9.11 -8.34 29.12
C ASP A 168 -8.61 -8.61 27.69
N VAL A 169 -8.62 -7.60 26.81
CA VAL A 169 -8.04 -7.68 25.46
C VAL A 169 -6.53 -7.93 25.56
N LEU A 170 -5.84 -7.20 26.46
CA LEU A 170 -4.41 -7.41 26.73
C LEU A 170 -4.11 -8.85 27.15
N LEU A 171 -4.88 -9.39 28.12
CA LEU A 171 -4.69 -10.75 28.63
C LEU A 171 -5.01 -11.81 27.56
N LYS A 172 -6.09 -11.65 26.80
CA LYS A 172 -6.46 -12.55 25.69
C LYS A 172 -5.30 -12.65 24.68
N ARG A 173 -4.76 -11.50 24.25
CA ARG A 173 -3.65 -11.42 23.30
C ARG A 173 -2.34 -11.96 23.85
N TYR A 174 -2.00 -11.66 25.10
CA TYR A 174 -0.80 -12.17 25.76
C TYR A 174 -0.72 -13.70 25.73
N PHE A 175 -1.80 -14.40 26.12
CA PHE A 175 -1.80 -15.87 26.11
C PHE A 175 -1.89 -16.48 24.70
N GLU A 176 -2.57 -15.82 23.75
CA GLU A 176 -2.56 -16.22 22.34
C GLU A 176 -1.16 -16.06 21.72
N MET A 177 -0.44 -15.00 22.08
CA MET A 177 0.91 -14.70 21.61
C MET A 177 1.94 -15.68 22.15
N ASN A 178 1.91 -15.99 23.45
CA ASN A 178 2.75 -17.02 24.04
C ASN A 178 2.56 -18.36 23.31
N ALA A 179 1.30 -18.80 23.12
CA ALA A 179 1.00 -20.04 22.40
C ALA A 179 1.48 -20.01 20.94
N ASN A 180 1.39 -18.87 20.25
CA ASN A 180 1.88 -18.71 18.88
C ASN A 180 3.42 -18.75 18.80
N HIS A 181 4.14 -18.19 19.78
CA HIS A 181 5.60 -18.31 19.88
C HIS A 181 6.01 -19.74 20.20
N ASP A 182 5.38 -20.39 21.18
CA ASP A 182 5.65 -21.79 21.51
C ASP A 182 5.51 -22.70 20.29
N GLN A 183 4.43 -22.53 19.51
CA GLN A 183 4.21 -23.27 18.28
C GLN A 183 5.27 -22.97 17.20
N ARG A 184 5.78 -21.74 17.11
CA ARG A 184 6.88 -21.39 16.18
C ARG A 184 8.19 -22.06 16.59
N THR A 185 8.53 -22.03 17.88
CA THR A 185 9.72 -22.71 18.41
C THR A 185 9.64 -24.22 18.21
N ILE A 186 8.47 -24.83 18.44
CA ILE A 186 8.22 -26.26 18.16
C ILE A 186 8.33 -26.57 16.66
N GLN A 187 7.89 -25.67 15.78
CA GLN A 187 8.03 -25.84 14.32
C GLN A 187 9.47 -25.70 13.85
N ALA A 188 10.28 -24.85 14.47
CA ALA A 188 11.68 -24.64 14.13
C ALA A 188 12.60 -25.77 14.65
N PHE A 189 12.44 -26.18 15.91
CA PHE A 189 13.40 -27.06 16.60
C PHE A 189 12.82 -28.42 17.04
N GLY A 190 11.50 -28.61 16.94
CA GLY A 190 10.80 -29.84 17.35
C GLY A 190 10.45 -29.89 18.85
N GLN A 191 9.43 -30.69 19.18
CA GLN A 191 8.87 -30.80 20.53
C GLN A 191 9.91 -31.26 21.58
N ASP A 192 10.77 -32.24 21.25
CA ASP A 192 11.79 -32.78 22.16
C ASP A 192 12.92 -31.77 22.47
N ALA A 193 13.18 -30.82 21.56
CA ALA A 193 14.06 -29.70 21.85
C ALA A 193 13.37 -28.68 22.76
N PHE A 194 12.14 -28.29 22.40
CA PHE A 194 11.29 -27.38 23.19
C PHE A 194 11.12 -27.83 24.64
N ASP A 195 10.75 -29.10 24.87
CA ASP A 195 10.48 -29.65 26.19
C ASP A 195 11.75 -29.78 27.06
N ARG A 196 12.90 -30.09 26.46
CA ARG A 196 14.18 -30.25 27.20
C ARG A 196 14.87 -28.93 27.52
N GLY A 197 14.75 -27.95 26.63
CA GLY A 197 15.30 -26.61 26.81
C GLY A 197 14.38 -25.65 27.56
N ASP A 198 13.14 -26.07 27.85
CA ASP A 198 12.07 -25.22 28.44
C ASP A 198 11.79 -23.96 27.60
N HIS A 199 11.80 -24.08 26.27
CA HIS A 199 11.75 -22.95 25.33
C HIS A 199 10.36 -22.28 25.20
N ARG A 200 9.54 -22.36 26.25
CA ARG A 200 8.25 -21.66 26.34
C ARG A 200 8.45 -20.15 26.33
N THR A 201 7.45 -19.42 25.88
CA THR A 201 7.43 -17.94 25.90
C THR A 201 6.47 -17.45 26.96
N THR A 202 6.95 -16.61 27.87
CA THR A 202 6.15 -16.02 28.95
C THR A 202 6.42 -14.54 29.19
N VAL A 203 7.56 -13.98 28.77
CA VAL A 203 7.88 -12.55 28.89
C VAL A 203 7.83 -11.88 27.53
N ILE A 204 6.77 -11.11 27.28
CA ILE A 204 6.55 -10.41 26.01
C ILE A 204 7.03 -8.96 26.11
N PHE A 205 7.92 -8.58 25.20
CA PHE A 205 8.36 -7.21 24.96
C PHE A 205 7.65 -6.58 23.76
N GLY A 206 7.63 -5.24 23.69
CA GLY A 206 7.23 -4.52 22.49
C GLY A 206 8.25 -4.71 21.36
N PRO A 207 7.85 -4.55 20.09
CA PRO A 207 8.75 -4.65 18.95
C PRO A 207 9.35 -3.28 18.56
N ASP A 208 10.50 -3.27 17.89
CA ASP A 208 11.02 -2.13 17.12
C ASP A 208 11.35 -2.57 15.67
N LYS A 209 11.37 -1.60 14.75
CA LYS A 209 11.79 -1.76 13.34
C LYS A 209 13.29 -1.54 13.08
N ILE A 210 14.08 -1.34 14.14
CA ILE A 210 15.54 -1.27 14.09
C ILE A 210 16.08 -2.00 15.32
N CYS A 211 17.19 -2.74 15.18
CA CYS A 211 17.94 -3.20 16.34
C CYS A 211 18.64 -1.99 17.02
N TRP A 212 17.98 -1.36 17.98
CA TRP A 212 18.49 -0.18 18.67
C TRP A 212 19.11 -0.53 20.03
N PRO A 213 20.26 0.06 20.41
CA PRO A 213 21.21 0.82 19.59
C PRO A 213 21.85 0.00 18.46
N ILE A 214 22.18 0.64 17.33
CA ILE A 214 22.66 -0.07 16.14
C ILE A 214 24.07 -0.61 16.34
N ASP A 215 24.19 -1.94 16.34
CA ASP A 215 25.42 -2.70 16.13
C ASP A 215 25.03 -4.08 15.58
N PHE A 216 25.06 -4.22 14.25
CA PHE A 216 24.60 -5.42 13.55
C PHE A 216 25.46 -6.67 13.82
N SER A 217 26.63 -6.53 14.47
CA SER A 217 27.42 -7.70 14.87
C SER A 217 26.84 -8.45 16.07
N ARG A 218 25.96 -7.82 16.87
CA ARG A 218 25.37 -8.41 18.07
C ARG A 218 24.31 -9.47 17.76
N PRO A 219 24.22 -10.58 18.52
CA PRO A 219 23.12 -11.55 18.43
C PRO A 219 21.74 -10.90 18.52
N ALA A 220 21.62 -9.85 19.34
CA ALA A 220 20.43 -8.99 19.47
C ALA A 220 19.90 -8.42 18.13
N CYS A 221 20.75 -8.29 17.12
CA CYS A 221 20.40 -7.81 15.78
C CYS A 221 20.17 -8.95 14.79
N TRP A 222 21.01 -10.00 14.81
CA TRP A 222 21.08 -11.00 13.75
C TRP A 222 20.64 -12.42 14.13
N ALA A 223 20.69 -12.79 15.40
CA ALA A 223 20.26 -14.11 15.90
C ALA A 223 18.75 -14.15 16.20
N VAL A 224 18.07 -13.00 16.25
CA VAL A 224 16.63 -12.91 16.51
C VAL A 224 15.80 -13.38 15.31
N PRO A 225 14.73 -14.18 15.51
CA PRO A 225 13.97 -14.77 14.41
C PRO A 225 13.09 -13.75 13.68
N HIS A 226 12.78 -14.06 12.41
CA HIS A 226 11.85 -13.28 11.59
C HIS A 226 10.43 -13.28 12.17
N THR A 227 9.67 -12.21 11.93
CA THR A 227 8.30 -12.02 12.44
C THR A 227 7.28 -13.01 11.87
N GLY A 228 7.57 -13.62 10.72
CA GLY A 228 6.63 -14.42 9.95
C GLY A 228 5.55 -13.60 9.23
N LEU A 229 5.68 -12.26 9.19
CA LEU A 229 4.98 -11.44 8.21
C LEU A 229 5.49 -11.77 6.80
N SER A 230 4.74 -11.38 5.77
CA SER A 230 5.33 -11.36 4.41
C SER A 230 6.52 -10.39 4.42
N PRO A 231 7.66 -10.75 3.82
CA PRO A 231 8.76 -9.79 3.60
C PRO A 231 8.30 -8.52 2.86
N THR A 232 7.25 -8.62 2.04
CA THR A 232 6.64 -7.49 1.32
C THR A 232 5.48 -6.80 2.06
N ALA A 233 5.28 -7.07 3.36
CA ALA A 233 4.16 -6.54 4.13
C ALA A 233 4.17 -5.01 4.29
N PHE A 234 5.37 -4.40 4.30
CA PHE A 234 5.55 -2.95 4.38
C PHE A 234 5.78 -2.28 3.01
N GLY A 235 5.86 -3.06 1.92
CA GLY A 235 5.99 -2.56 0.56
C GLY A 235 6.62 -3.57 -0.41
N PRO A 236 6.73 -3.24 -1.71
CA PRO A 236 7.32 -4.11 -2.73
C PRO A 236 8.81 -4.42 -2.58
N GLU A 237 9.54 -3.72 -1.71
CA GLU A 237 10.98 -3.89 -1.47
C GLU A 237 11.17 -4.45 -0.06
N GLU A 238 11.90 -5.55 0.05
CA GLU A 238 12.25 -6.20 1.32
C GLU A 238 13.55 -5.58 1.83
N ASN A 239 13.56 -5.01 3.04
CA ASN A 239 14.75 -4.41 3.66
C ASN A 239 15.53 -3.45 2.73
N ASP A 240 14.84 -2.63 1.92
CA ASP A 240 15.50 -1.48 1.33
C ASP A 240 15.96 -0.51 2.43
N PHE A 241 16.84 0.44 2.08
CA PHE A 241 17.52 1.27 3.07
C PHE A 241 16.58 2.07 4.00
N ARG A 242 15.29 2.21 3.66
CA ARG A 242 14.27 2.85 4.51
C ARG A 242 13.88 1.97 5.69
N GLU A 243 14.07 2.48 6.90
CA GLU A 243 13.69 1.77 8.13
C GLU A 243 12.17 1.67 8.33
N THR A 244 11.39 2.42 7.53
CA THR A 244 9.93 2.28 7.41
C THR A 244 9.52 0.92 6.82
N HIS A 245 10.38 0.28 6.02
CA HIS A 245 10.08 -0.98 5.34
C HIS A 245 10.54 -2.24 6.12
N ASN A 246 11.34 -2.08 7.17
CA ASN A 246 11.79 -3.19 8.00
C ASN A 246 10.62 -3.88 8.72
N GLU A 247 10.74 -5.19 8.91
CA GLU A 247 9.87 -5.93 9.82
C GLU A 247 10.15 -5.58 11.30
N PRO A 248 9.16 -5.68 12.19
CA PRO A 248 9.27 -5.25 13.58
C PRO A 248 9.84 -6.35 14.50
N ARG A 249 11.05 -6.87 14.21
CA ARG A 249 11.59 -8.07 14.89
C ARG A 249 12.51 -7.84 16.10
N TRP A 250 12.85 -6.60 16.46
CA TRP A 250 13.79 -6.33 17.56
C TRP A 250 13.09 -5.92 18.85
N LEU A 251 13.75 -6.13 19.99
CA LEU A 251 13.20 -5.87 21.30
C LEU A 251 13.16 -4.36 21.61
N ASN A 252 11.97 -3.86 21.99
CA ASN A 252 11.78 -2.56 22.61
C ASN A 252 11.51 -2.70 24.12
N SER A 253 12.23 -1.96 24.96
CA SER A 253 12.18 -2.14 26.43
C SER A 253 11.15 -1.27 27.17
N GLY A 254 10.38 -0.44 26.47
CA GLY A 254 9.41 0.46 27.09
C GLY A 254 8.05 -0.18 27.41
N THR A 255 7.81 -1.41 26.97
CA THR A 255 6.59 -2.17 27.26
C THR A 255 6.92 -3.65 27.46
N ILE A 256 6.62 -4.19 28.65
CA ILE A 256 6.98 -5.56 29.05
C ILE A 256 5.83 -6.20 29.83
N MET A 257 5.52 -7.48 29.57
CA MET A 257 4.52 -8.23 30.33
C MET A 257 4.90 -9.71 30.51
N GLY A 258 4.79 -10.21 31.75
CA GLY A 258 5.05 -11.63 32.06
C GLY A 258 4.81 -12.01 33.53
N PRO A 259 4.98 -13.29 33.91
CA PRO A 259 4.83 -13.76 35.29
C PRO A 259 5.94 -13.20 36.18
N ILE A 260 5.63 -12.92 37.45
CA ILE A 260 6.59 -12.25 38.36
C ILE A 260 7.95 -12.98 38.44
N GLN A 261 7.98 -14.32 38.38
CA GLN A 261 9.25 -15.05 38.46
C GLN A 261 10.10 -14.87 37.19
N ASP A 262 9.54 -15.11 36.01
CA ASP A 262 10.28 -14.95 34.76
C ASP A 262 10.72 -13.49 34.56
N MET A 263 9.89 -12.52 34.99
CA MET A 263 10.25 -11.09 35.01
C MET A 263 11.44 -10.79 35.94
N ILE A 264 11.50 -11.41 37.13
CA ILE A 264 12.66 -11.30 38.03
C ILE A 264 13.92 -11.90 37.38
N ASP A 265 13.78 -13.05 36.73
CA ASP A 265 14.90 -13.76 36.09
C ASP A 265 15.48 -12.94 34.92
N VAL A 266 14.63 -12.40 34.05
CA VAL A 266 15.01 -11.51 32.93
C VAL A 266 15.70 -10.25 33.46
N PHE A 267 15.12 -9.57 34.46
CA PHE A 267 15.72 -8.35 35.01
C PHE A 267 17.02 -8.62 35.78
N GLN A 268 17.16 -9.78 36.43
CA GLN A 268 18.40 -10.20 37.08
C GLN A 268 19.51 -10.47 36.06
N ALA A 269 19.24 -11.26 35.01
CA ALA A 269 20.20 -11.51 33.94
C ALA A 269 20.63 -10.22 33.23
N THR A 270 19.68 -9.30 33.00
CA THR A 270 19.95 -7.98 32.44
C THR A 270 20.87 -7.16 33.36
N LEU A 271 20.59 -7.12 34.67
CA LEU A 271 21.43 -6.42 35.65
C LEU A 271 22.82 -7.03 35.78
N ASP A 272 22.93 -8.35 35.75
CA ASP A 272 24.22 -9.05 35.80
C ASP A 272 25.05 -8.77 34.53
N LEU A 273 24.41 -8.68 33.36
CA LEU A 273 25.06 -8.26 32.12
C LEU A 273 25.55 -6.80 32.19
N VAL A 274 24.76 -5.88 32.78
CA VAL A 274 25.20 -4.49 33.02
C VAL A 274 26.41 -4.43 33.94
N HIS A 275 26.41 -5.19 35.04
CA HIS A 275 27.54 -5.20 35.98
C HIS A 275 28.82 -5.80 35.40
N ASN A 276 28.69 -6.85 34.59
CA ASN A 276 29.86 -7.57 34.03
C ASN A 276 30.40 -6.94 32.74
N ASN A 277 29.55 -6.28 31.94
CA ASN A 277 29.90 -5.77 30.62
C ASN A 277 29.24 -4.41 30.33
N HIS A 278 29.52 -3.41 31.17
CA HIS A 278 29.02 -2.05 30.94
C HIS A 278 29.69 -1.38 29.74
N THR A 279 28.89 -0.97 28.75
CA THR A 279 29.34 -0.44 27.45
C THR A 279 28.49 0.72 26.94
N THR A 280 27.24 0.86 27.41
CA THR A 280 26.31 1.92 27.01
C THR A 280 25.23 2.12 28.07
N ASP A 281 24.68 3.31 28.18
CA ASP A 281 23.68 3.64 29.20
C ASP A 281 22.26 3.14 28.83
N SER A 282 22.08 2.39 27.74
CA SER A 282 20.77 1.97 27.23
C SER A 282 20.25 0.69 27.89
N ASP A 283 19.13 0.77 28.61
CA ASP A 283 18.40 -0.40 29.13
C ASP A 283 17.97 -1.36 28.00
N GLN A 284 17.46 -0.81 26.89
CA GLN A 284 17.10 -1.59 25.70
C GLN A 284 18.26 -2.40 25.13
N PHE A 285 19.49 -1.86 25.14
CA PHE A 285 20.67 -2.60 24.68
C PHE A 285 20.86 -3.91 25.46
N TYR A 286 20.73 -3.85 26.79
CA TYR A 286 20.94 -5.00 27.66
C TYR A 286 19.83 -6.04 27.56
N PHE A 287 18.56 -5.63 27.62
CA PHE A 287 17.44 -6.56 27.41
C PHE A 287 17.52 -7.23 26.04
N ALA A 288 17.86 -6.48 24.99
CA ALA A 288 18.01 -7.02 23.64
C ALA A 288 19.20 -8.00 23.51
N ASN A 289 20.29 -7.81 24.26
CA ASN A 289 21.40 -8.78 24.30
C ASN A 289 21.02 -10.06 25.05
N VAL A 290 20.33 -9.98 26.19
CA VAL A 290 19.82 -11.18 26.89
C VAL A 290 18.87 -11.98 25.98
N PHE A 291 18.01 -11.30 25.23
CA PHE A 291 17.18 -11.94 24.20
C PHE A 291 18.00 -12.51 23.04
N GLY A 292 19.00 -11.77 22.55
CA GLY A 292 19.89 -12.22 21.47
C GLY A 292 20.69 -13.47 21.83
N ASP A 293 21.14 -13.58 23.07
CA ASP A 293 21.85 -14.76 23.60
C ASP A 293 20.89 -15.96 23.76
N GLN A 294 19.66 -15.72 24.22
CA GLN A 294 18.59 -16.74 24.24
C GLN A 294 18.30 -17.29 22.84
N GLU A 295 18.07 -16.40 21.86
CA GLU A 295 17.77 -16.83 20.49
C GLU A 295 18.98 -17.49 19.83
N PHE A 296 20.20 -17.00 20.05
CA PHE A 296 21.41 -17.68 19.57
C PHE A 296 21.56 -19.10 20.16
N ALA A 297 21.25 -19.30 21.45
CA ALA A 297 21.23 -20.62 22.07
C ALA A 297 20.15 -21.54 21.47
N ARG A 298 18.97 -21.00 21.14
CA ARG A 298 17.90 -21.73 20.42
C ARG A 298 18.32 -22.08 19.00
N LEU A 299 18.85 -21.13 18.21
CA LEU A 299 19.36 -21.38 16.86
C LEU A 299 20.48 -22.42 16.83
N SER A 300 21.32 -22.49 17.87
CA SER A 300 22.39 -23.49 17.98
C SER A 300 21.90 -24.94 18.07
N LEU A 301 20.59 -25.17 18.18
CA LEU A 301 19.97 -26.50 18.08
C LEU A 301 19.84 -26.99 16.62
N ASP A 302 19.87 -26.08 15.64
CA ASP A 302 19.84 -26.37 14.21
C ASP A 302 20.98 -25.62 13.49
N GLN A 303 22.03 -26.37 13.14
CA GLN A 303 23.22 -25.84 12.47
C GLN A 303 22.92 -25.26 11.08
N GLU A 304 21.93 -25.78 10.34
CA GLU A 304 21.57 -25.28 9.00
C GLU A 304 20.83 -23.94 9.13
N LEU A 305 19.88 -23.85 10.07
CA LEU A 305 19.17 -22.61 10.37
C LEU A 305 20.14 -21.54 10.90
N LEU A 306 21.00 -21.88 11.87
CA LEU A 306 22.04 -20.99 12.39
C LEU A 306 22.93 -20.46 11.26
N GLU A 307 23.43 -21.34 10.39
CA GLU A 307 24.25 -20.93 9.26
C GLU A 307 23.52 -20.08 8.23
N SER A 308 22.21 -20.27 8.03
CA SER A 308 21.40 -19.47 7.11
C SER A 308 21.23 -18.05 7.64
N GLN A 309 20.84 -17.90 8.91
CA GLN A 309 20.65 -16.59 9.55
C GLN A 309 22.00 -15.88 9.80
N ALA A 310 23.07 -16.64 10.05
CA ALA A 310 24.46 -16.16 10.07
C ALA A 310 24.97 -15.61 8.72
N LYS A 311 24.22 -15.78 7.62
CA LYS A 311 24.53 -15.24 6.28
C LYS A 311 23.58 -14.10 5.85
N GLU A 312 22.48 -13.88 6.56
CA GLU A 312 21.52 -12.79 6.29
C GLU A 312 22.18 -11.41 6.46
N ARG A 313 22.15 -10.54 5.45
CA ARG A 313 22.76 -9.19 5.51
C ARG A 313 21.71 -8.12 5.63
N TYR A 314 21.98 -7.11 6.48
CA TYR A 314 20.98 -6.13 6.86
C TYR A 314 20.86 -4.89 5.95
N ARG A 315 21.96 -4.45 5.33
CA ARG A 315 21.97 -3.32 4.38
C ARG A 315 23.03 -3.51 3.31
N GLU A 316 22.69 -3.22 2.05
CA GLU A 316 23.67 -3.26 0.95
C GLU A 316 24.76 -2.16 1.05
N GLU A 317 24.59 -1.15 1.91
CA GLU A 317 25.59 -0.09 2.12
C GLU A 317 26.86 -0.61 2.81
N PHE A 318 26.77 -1.71 3.57
CA PHE A 318 27.93 -2.40 4.15
C PHE A 318 28.59 -3.39 3.16
N ARG A 319 28.48 -3.12 1.85
CA ARG A 319 29.14 -3.91 0.78
C ARG A 319 30.67 -3.73 0.71
N THR A 320 31.26 -2.82 1.48
CA THR A 320 32.72 -2.76 1.65
C THR A 320 33.21 -3.95 2.48
N GLU A 321 34.51 -4.23 2.46
CA GLU A 321 35.13 -5.37 3.17
C GLU A 321 35.23 -5.14 4.70
N GLU A 322 34.28 -4.39 5.27
CA GLU A 322 34.33 -3.78 6.60
C GLU A 322 33.14 -4.16 7.51
N GLU A 323 32.31 -5.14 7.14
CA GLU A 323 31.34 -5.73 8.08
C GLU A 323 32.14 -6.31 9.29
N PRO A 324 31.94 -5.80 10.52
CA PRO A 324 32.61 -6.38 11.69
C PRO A 324 32.16 -7.83 11.87
N PRO A 325 33.06 -8.75 12.28
CA PRO A 325 32.70 -10.15 12.46
C PRO A 325 31.58 -10.26 13.49
N ARG A 326 30.59 -11.12 13.20
CA ARG A 326 29.47 -11.37 14.12
C ARG A 326 30.02 -11.78 15.48
N GLN A 327 29.52 -11.13 16.52
CA GLN A 327 29.76 -11.52 17.90
C GLN A 327 29.04 -12.85 18.13
N ILE A 328 29.81 -13.90 18.41
CA ILE A 328 29.31 -15.24 18.72
C ILE A 328 29.36 -15.41 20.24
N PRO A 329 28.23 -15.61 20.93
CA PRO A 329 28.20 -15.87 22.37
C PRO A 329 28.97 -17.15 22.72
N GLU A 330 29.82 -17.05 23.74
CA GLU A 330 30.40 -18.22 24.39
C GLU A 330 29.66 -18.46 25.72
N PHE A 331 29.06 -19.64 25.87
CA PHE A 331 28.36 -20.03 27.09
C PHE A 331 29.20 -21.00 27.90
N HIS A 332 29.30 -20.77 29.21
CA HIS A 332 29.94 -21.70 30.13
C HIS A 332 29.02 -22.90 30.43
N GLU A 333 29.59 -24.04 30.79
CA GLU A 333 28.82 -25.25 31.12
C GLU A 333 27.85 -24.98 32.28
N GLY A 334 26.55 -25.21 32.04
CA GLY A 334 25.49 -24.94 33.01
C GLY A 334 25.02 -23.48 33.09
N GLN A 335 25.52 -22.57 32.24
CA GLN A 335 24.99 -21.22 32.12
C GLN A 335 23.54 -21.23 31.63
N ARG A 336 22.66 -20.46 32.28
CA ARG A 336 21.28 -20.27 31.82
C ARG A 336 21.24 -19.34 30.61
N THR A 337 20.68 -19.84 29.52
CA THR A 337 20.43 -19.10 28.27
C THR A 337 18.94 -18.86 28.01
N GLU A 338 18.05 -19.69 28.56
CA GLU A 338 16.61 -19.58 28.38
C GLU A 338 15.95 -18.68 29.46
N TYR A 339 15.26 -17.63 29.02
CA TYR A 339 14.60 -16.63 29.88
C TYR A 339 13.12 -16.40 29.51
N HIS A 340 12.57 -17.23 28.63
CA HIS A 340 11.19 -17.21 28.16
C HIS A 340 10.79 -15.89 27.46
N ILE A 341 11.76 -15.16 26.90
CA ILE A 341 11.54 -13.88 26.24
C ILE A 341 10.94 -14.11 24.83
N GLY A 342 9.96 -13.28 24.47
CA GLY A 342 9.42 -13.15 23.12
C GLY A 342 9.00 -11.71 22.81
N ILE A 343 8.63 -11.45 21.55
CA ILE A 343 8.30 -10.11 21.04
C ILE A 343 6.90 -10.09 20.44
N ASP A 344 6.16 -9.00 20.64
CA ASP A 344 4.89 -8.73 19.95
C ASP A 344 5.12 -8.33 18.48
N TYR A 345 5.51 -9.30 17.65
CA TYR A 345 5.80 -9.09 16.23
C TYR A 345 4.66 -8.51 15.40
N PHE A 346 3.41 -8.63 15.85
CA PHE A 346 2.24 -8.10 15.14
C PHE A 346 1.77 -6.75 15.68
N SER A 347 2.45 -6.20 16.70
CA SER A 347 2.04 -5.01 17.44
C SER A 347 0.58 -5.10 17.95
N ALA A 348 0.15 -6.30 18.36
CA ALA A 348 -1.21 -6.57 18.80
C ALA A 348 -1.48 -6.04 20.21
N MET A 349 -0.48 -6.07 21.09
CA MET A 349 -0.51 -5.53 22.44
C MET A 349 0.15 -4.15 22.48
N PHE A 350 1.37 -4.05 21.92
CA PHE A 350 2.27 -2.91 22.10
C PHE A 350 2.71 -2.36 20.73
N GLN A 351 2.07 -1.28 20.26
CA GLN A 351 2.45 -0.62 19.01
C GLN A 351 3.48 0.48 19.27
N THR A 352 4.75 0.22 18.94
CA THR A 352 5.78 1.27 18.83
C THR A 352 5.54 2.14 17.60
N LEU A 353 6.06 3.37 17.63
CA LEU A 353 5.77 4.41 16.62
C LEU A 353 6.96 4.78 15.73
N ALA A 354 8.19 4.49 16.17
CA ALA A 354 9.38 4.66 15.36
C ALA A 354 9.25 3.89 14.04
N PHE A 355 9.32 4.62 12.91
CA PHE A 355 9.18 4.08 11.55
C PHE A 355 7.83 3.38 11.27
N TYR A 356 6.84 3.64 12.13
CA TYR A 356 5.52 3.01 12.10
C TYR A 356 4.37 3.97 11.80
N LYS A 357 4.48 5.27 12.15
CA LYS A 357 3.48 6.34 11.92
C LYS A 357 2.73 6.21 10.58
N GLN A 358 3.47 5.96 9.51
CA GLN A 358 2.95 5.90 8.14
C GLN A 358 2.06 4.67 7.86
N PHE A 359 2.10 3.63 8.70
CA PHE A 359 1.28 2.41 8.57
C PHE A 359 0.15 2.36 9.63
N LEU A 360 -0.15 3.50 10.25
CA LEU A 360 -1.19 3.63 11.26
C LEU A 360 -2.30 4.55 10.76
N ALA A 361 -3.55 4.15 11.01
CA ALA A 361 -4.72 4.96 10.69
C ALA A 361 -5.63 5.11 11.89
N TRP A 362 -6.27 6.27 12.02
CA TRP A 362 -7.36 6.49 12.97
C TRP A 362 -8.68 6.31 12.23
N ILE A 363 -9.47 5.29 12.57
CA ILE A 363 -10.70 4.94 11.88
C ILE A 363 -11.75 4.38 12.84
N ARG A 364 -13.03 4.66 12.58
CA ARG A 364 -14.13 3.91 13.19
C ARG A 364 -14.37 2.66 12.37
N PRO A 365 -14.39 1.46 12.96
CA PRO A 365 -14.66 0.22 12.24
C PRO A 365 -15.98 0.27 11.41
N SER A 366 -17.00 0.98 11.90
CA SER A 366 -18.25 1.25 11.18
C SER A 366 -18.10 2.04 9.87
N ASP A 367 -17.01 2.80 9.71
CA ASP A 367 -16.70 3.63 8.53
C ASP A 367 -15.81 2.89 7.49
N SER A 368 -15.46 1.63 7.78
CA SER A 368 -14.71 0.75 6.91
C SER A 368 -15.39 0.55 5.55
N TRP A 369 -14.60 0.35 4.51
CA TRP A 369 -15.07 0.02 3.18
C TRP A 369 -14.66 -1.39 2.79
N ALA A 370 -15.65 -2.18 2.36
CA ALA A 370 -15.42 -3.43 1.65
C ALA A 370 -16.07 -3.33 0.27
N THR A 371 -15.33 -3.71 -0.77
CA THR A 371 -15.90 -3.91 -2.10
C THR A 371 -16.96 -4.99 -2.00
N LYS A 372 -18.22 -4.68 -2.36
CA LYS A 372 -19.34 -5.63 -2.19
C LYS A 372 -19.03 -6.98 -2.81
N THR A 373 -19.37 -8.04 -2.09
CA THR A 373 -19.45 -9.41 -2.62
C THR A 373 -20.27 -9.43 -3.91
N ASN A 374 -19.82 -10.21 -4.89
CA ASN A 374 -20.68 -10.61 -5.99
C ASN A 374 -21.76 -11.62 -5.51
N GLU A 375 -22.74 -11.97 -6.35
CA GLU A 375 -23.79 -12.93 -5.97
C GLU A 375 -23.28 -14.35 -5.67
N ALA A 376 -22.01 -14.66 -6.00
CA ALA A 376 -21.34 -15.91 -5.65
C ALA A 376 -20.64 -15.87 -4.28
N GLY A 377 -20.58 -14.70 -3.62
CA GLY A 377 -19.95 -14.51 -2.31
C GLY A 377 -18.45 -14.19 -2.34
N ASP A 378 -17.82 -14.08 -3.53
CA ASP A 378 -16.42 -13.73 -3.63
C ASP A 378 -16.20 -12.24 -3.36
N VAL A 379 -15.41 -11.95 -2.31
CA VAL A 379 -14.84 -10.62 -2.07
C VAL A 379 -13.51 -10.55 -2.83
N SER A 380 -13.49 -9.83 -3.95
CA SER A 380 -12.24 -9.69 -4.72
C SER A 380 -11.20 -8.78 -4.06
N GLN A 381 -11.57 -7.99 -3.04
CA GLN A 381 -10.70 -7.09 -2.27
C GLN A 381 -11.33 -6.61 -0.94
N GLU A 382 -10.73 -6.94 0.20
CA GLU A 382 -10.98 -6.33 1.52
C GLU A 382 -9.97 -5.23 1.86
N ARG A 383 -9.61 -4.35 0.91
CA ARG A 383 -8.82 -3.15 1.26
C ARG A 383 -9.73 -2.11 1.89
N TYR A 384 -9.23 -1.47 2.95
CA TYR A 384 -9.93 -0.48 3.78
C TYR A 384 -11.06 -1.04 4.66
N SER A 385 -11.07 -2.37 4.88
CA SER A 385 -12.05 -3.09 5.68
C SER A 385 -11.51 -3.47 7.07
N PHE A 386 -11.48 -2.53 8.01
CA PHE A 386 -11.20 -2.87 9.41
C PHE A 386 -12.46 -3.41 10.10
N LYS A 387 -12.36 -4.60 10.71
CA LYS A 387 -13.44 -5.27 11.47
C LYS A 387 -13.03 -5.34 12.94
N VAL A 388 -13.93 -5.13 13.90
CA VAL A 388 -13.56 -5.29 15.32
C VAL A 388 -13.29 -6.75 15.63
N ALA A 389 -12.06 -7.05 16.06
CA ALA A 389 -11.67 -8.38 16.49
C ALA A 389 -12.53 -8.89 17.67
N LYS A 390 -12.71 -10.21 17.76
CA LYS A 390 -13.65 -10.83 18.71
C LYS A 390 -13.31 -10.54 20.17
N ASP A 391 -12.02 -10.46 20.49
CA ASP A 391 -11.50 -10.09 21.81
C ASP A 391 -11.93 -8.68 22.24
N ILE A 392 -11.91 -7.71 21.32
CA ILE A 392 -12.37 -6.32 21.53
C ILE A 392 -13.90 -6.27 21.61
N SER A 393 -14.63 -6.87 20.66
CA SER A 393 -16.10 -6.81 20.63
C SER A 393 -16.78 -7.59 21.77
N SER A 394 -16.09 -8.55 22.37
CA SER A 394 -16.50 -9.22 23.63
C SER A 394 -16.05 -8.48 24.90
N SER A 395 -15.20 -7.46 24.78
CA SER A 395 -14.82 -6.59 25.89
C SER A 395 -15.91 -5.56 26.17
N LEU A 396 -15.92 -5.03 27.39
CA LEU A 396 -16.90 -4.03 27.84
C LEU A 396 -16.94 -2.81 26.90
N PRO A 397 -18.13 -2.33 26.51
CA PRO A 397 -18.25 -1.18 25.60
C PRO A 397 -17.46 0.05 26.05
N PRO A 398 -17.03 0.94 25.13
CA PRO A 398 -16.19 2.07 25.46
C PRO A 398 -16.77 2.94 26.60
N TYR A 399 -18.05 3.30 26.48
CA TYR A 399 -18.75 4.20 27.41
C TYR A 399 -19.47 3.50 28.59
N ALA A 400 -19.23 2.21 28.83
CA ALA A 400 -19.95 1.42 29.85
C ALA A 400 -19.91 2.02 31.29
N ALA A 401 -18.88 2.80 31.62
CA ALA A 401 -18.79 3.48 32.92
C ALA A 401 -19.95 4.49 33.17
N PHE A 402 -20.52 5.08 32.11
CA PHE A 402 -21.66 5.99 32.23
C PHE A 402 -22.98 5.30 32.57
N GLU A 403 -23.09 3.98 32.48
CA GLU A 403 -24.25 3.24 33.00
C GLU A 403 -24.23 3.21 34.53
N ALA A 404 -23.05 3.03 35.14
CA ALA A 404 -22.86 3.07 36.59
C ALA A 404 -22.89 4.49 37.16
N SER A 405 -22.50 5.49 36.36
CA SER A 405 -22.44 6.88 36.77
C SER A 405 -22.64 7.83 35.58
N PRO A 406 -23.89 8.15 35.22
CA PRO A 406 -24.20 9.06 34.11
C PRO A 406 -23.53 10.43 34.26
N PRO A 407 -23.09 11.06 33.15
CA PRO A 407 -22.44 12.37 33.19
C PRO A 407 -23.42 13.46 33.61
N THR A 408 -22.90 14.50 34.27
CA THR A 408 -23.74 15.60 34.81
C THR A 408 -24.18 16.61 33.75
N SER A 409 -23.58 16.57 32.55
CA SER A 409 -23.90 17.44 31.42
C SER A 409 -24.97 16.84 30.51
N ASN A 410 -26.07 17.57 30.33
CA ASN A 410 -27.10 17.43 29.29
C ASN A 410 -27.47 15.97 28.89
N SER A 411 -28.51 15.43 29.53
CA SER A 411 -29.11 14.08 29.32
C SER A 411 -29.65 13.76 27.91
N SER A 412 -29.25 14.51 26.87
CA SER A 412 -29.67 14.37 25.47
C SER A 412 -28.57 13.83 24.55
N VAL A 413 -27.39 13.50 25.09
CA VAL A 413 -26.27 12.93 24.32
C VAL A 413 -26.35 11.41 24.40
N GLU A 414 -26.49 10.74 23.26
CA GLU A 414 -26.34 9.28 23.16
C GLU A 414 -24.88 8.93 22.89
N TYR A 415 -24.31 8.04 23.70
CA TYR A 415 -22.93 7.59 23.58
C TYR A 415 -22.82 6.28 22.80
N PRO A 416 -21.71 6.05 22.06
CA PRO A 416 -21.43 4.79 21.38
C PRO A 416 -21.53 3.56 22.29
N LYS A 417 -22.32 2.57 21.87
CA LYS A 417 -22.55 1.31 22.61
C LYS A 417 -21.70 0.14 22.10
N SER A 418 -21.00 0.32 20.98
CA SER A 418 -20.12 -0.67 20.38
C SER A 418 -18.70 -0.12 20.19
N TRP A 419 -17.72 -1.02 20.18
CA TRP A 419 -16.37 -0.73 19.70
C TRP A 419 -16.32 -0.43 18.19
N GLU A 420 -17.35 -0.83 17.44
CA GLU A 420 -17.49 -0.51 16.01
C GLU A 420 -17.70 1.00 15.75
N ASP A 421 -18.30 1.71 16.71
CA ASP A 421 -18.77 3.09 16.55
C ASP A 421 -17.78 4.17 17.04
N VAL A 422 -16.61 3.75 17.53
CA VAL A 422 -15.55 4.62 18.10
C VAL A 422 -14.26 4.58 17.28
N ASP A 423 -13.49 5.66 17.32
CA ASP A 423 -12.21 5.72 16.61
C ASP A 423 -11.16 4.89 17.32
N LEU A 424 -10.54 4.00 16.56
CA LEU A 424 -9.36 3.25 16.96
C LEU A 424 -8.20 3.64 16.04
N CYS A 425 -7.03 3.82 16.62
CA CYS A 425 -5.77 3.65 15.91
C CYS A 425 -5.64 2.17 15.53
N VAL A 426 -5.38 1.90 14.26
CA VAL A 426 -5.24 0.56 13.67
C VAL A 426 -3.95 0.49 12.87
N ASN A 427 -3.29 -0.66 12.94
CA ASN A 427 -2.14 -1.00 12.10
C ASN A 427 -2.65 -1.53 10.76
N THR A 428 -2.38 -0.82 9.66
CA THR A 428 -2.91 -1.16 8.33
C THR A 428 -2.09 -2.23 7.59
N VAL A 429 -1.13 -2.85 8.27
CA VAL A 429 -0.34 -4.00 7.78
C VAL A 429 -0.80 -5.29 8.44
N THR A 430 -1.19 -5.24 9.72
CA THR A 430 -1.71 -6.41 10.46
C THR A 430 -3.23 -6.42 10.62
N ASP A 431 -3.91 -5.34 10.24
CA ASP A 431 -5.35 -5.08 10.46
C ASP A 431 -5.78 -5.19 11.95
N LEU A 432 -4.86 -4.92 12.87
CA LEU A 432 -5.10 -4.94 14.32
C LEU A 432 -5.18 -3.53 14.92
N ALA A 433 -6.16 -3.31 15.79
CA ALA A 433 -6.12 -2.17 16.72
C ALA A 433 -5.28 -2.56 17.94
N PRO A 434 -4.10 -1.95 18.20
CA PRO A 434 -3.26 -2.28 19.35
C PRO A 434 -3.92 -1.92 20.69
N VAL A 435 -3.46 -2.56 21.77
CA VAL A 435 -3.90 -2.23 23.14
C VAL A 435 -3.23 -0.95 23.64
N THR A 436 -1.94 -0.77 23.40
CA THR A 436 -1.19 0.45 23.72
C THR A 436 -0.51 1.07 22.51
N LEU A 437 -0.34 2.39 22.56
CA LEU A 437 0.47 3.17 21.63
C LEU A 437 1.71 3.67 22.38
N HIS A 438 2.90 3.23 21.98
CA HIS A 438 4.19 3.62 22.55
C HIS A 438 4.92 4.56 21.58
N PHE A 439 5.08 5.82 22.00
CA PHE A 439 5.59 6.92 21.19
C PHE A 439 7.12 6.93 21.11
N THR A 440 7.72 5.86 20.59
CA THR A 440 9.13 5.79 20.23
C THR A 440 9.43 6.68 19.02
N GLY A 441 10.64 7.26 18.95
CA GLY A 441 11.03 8.17 17.87
C GLY A 441 10.27 9.50 17.86
N GLU A 442 9.19 9.59 17.09
CA GLU A 442 8.43 10.83 16.80
C GLU A 442 7.58 11.33 17.98
N LYS A 443 8.24 11.84 19.04
CA LYS A 443 7.56 12.32 20.26
C LYS A 443 6.51 13.42 20.01
N ALA A 444 6.59 14.16 18.90
CA ALA A 444 5.60 15.17 18.52
C ALA A 444 4.17 14.61 18.32
N LEU A 445 4.04 13.33 17.95
CA LEU A 445 2.74 12.67 17.80
C LEU A 445 1.95 12.62 19.11
N ARG A 446 2.62 12.72 20.28
CA ARG A 446 1.95 12.79 21.60
C ARG A 446 1.04 14.01 21.76
N GLU A 447 1.24 15.06 20.98
CA GLU A 447 0.36 16.23 20.97
C GLU A 447 -0.67 16.14 19.86
N LEU A 448 -0.26 15.66 18.69
CA LEU A 448 -1.04 15.66 17.45
C LEU A 448 -2.14 14.60 17.40
N TRP A 449 -2.03 13.54 18.20
CA TRP A 449 -2.95 12.40 18.19
C TRP A 449 -3.74 12.22 19.50
N TRP A 450 -3.45 13.00 20.55
CA TRP A 450 -4.12 12.84 21.85
C TRP A 450 -5.63 13.12 21.76
N ASP A 451 -6.03 14.05 20.89
CA ASP A 451 -7.43 14.39 20.64
C ASP A 451 -8.20 13.38 19.76
N LYS A 452 -7.49 12.40 19.19
CA LYS A 452 -8.06 11.34 18.34
C LYS A 452 -8.57 10.12 19.13
N LEU A 453 -8.11 9.94 20.37
CA LEU A 453 -8.59 8.86 21.24
C LEU A 453 -10.10 9.01 21.50
N TRP A 454 -10.82 7.90 21.42
CA TRP A 454 -12.28 7.87 21.48
C TRP A 454 -12.88 8.50 22.75
N PHE A 455 -12.14 8.53 23.86
CA PHE A 455 -12.56 9.10 25.13
C PHE A 455 -12.15 10.57 25.34
N TYR A 456 -11.39 11.19 24.43
CA TYR A 456 -10.78 12.51 24.69
C TYR A 456 -11.80 13.60 25.06
N GLN A 457 -12.92 13.68 24.34
CA GLN A 457 -13.94 14.71 24.54
C GLN A 457 -14.63 14.63 25.92
N ASP A 458 -14.84 13.41 26.42
CA ASP A 458 -15.56 13.13 27.67
C ASP A 458 -14.66 12.65 28.82
N GLY A 459 -13.33 12.69 28.61
CA GLY A 459 -12.35 12.00 29.47
C GLY A 459 -12.38 12.39 30.95
N GLU A 460 -12.79 13.62 31.28
CA GLU A 460 -12.94 14.07 32.67
C GLU A 460 -14.12 13.36 33.36
N GLU A 461 -15.27 13.28 32.71
CA GLU A 461 -16.46 12.63 33.25
C GLU A 461 -16.32 11.10 33.19
N LEU A 462 -15.75 10.55 32.10
CA LEU A 462 -15.43 9.13 31.98
C LEU A 462 -14.50 8.68 33.11
N ARG A 463 -13.43 9.42 33.40
CA ARG A 463 -12.53 9.10 34.52
C ARG A 463 -13.30 9.02 35.85
N LYS A 464 -14.15 10.03 36.15
CA LYS A 464 -14.98 10.07 37.37
C LYS A 464 -15.97 8.90 37.44
N ALA A 465 -16.53 8.51 36.30
CA ALA A 465 -17.47 7.40 36.20
C ALA A 465 -16.76 6.04 36.41
N SER A 466 -15.59 5.82 35.82
CA SER A 466 -14.80 4.59 35.99
C SER A 466 -14.41 4.33 37.45
N LEU A 467 -14.21 5.39 38.27
CA LEU A 467 -13.94 5.22 39.71
C LEU A 467 -15.10 4.55 40.48
N ARG A 468 -16.32 4.60 39.92
CA ARG A 468 -17.56 4.11 40.55
C ARG A 468 -18.00 2.73 40.02
N LEU A 469 -17.23 2.13 39.12
CA LEU A 469 -17.48 0.75 38.67
C LEU A 469 -17.41 -0.22 39.86
N PRO A 470 -18.26 -1.26 39.92
CA PRO A 470 -18.18 -2.27 40.97
C PRO A 470 -16.88 -3.07 40.87
N GLU A 471 -16.47 -3.72 41.97
CA GLU A 471 -15.40 -4.71 41.89
C GLU A 471 -15.86 -5.93 41.11
N ARG A 472 -14.99 -6.39 40.20
CA ARG A 472 -15.25 -7.48 39.27
C ARG A 472 -13.94 -8.10 38.81
N PRO A 473 -13.99 -9.34 38.30
CA PRO A 473 -12.95 -9.85 37.42
C PRO A 473 -12.68 -8.91 36.23
N ILE A 474 -11.47 -8.97 35.69
CA ILE A 474 -11.07 -8.25 34.47
C ILE A 474 -11.87 -8.73 33.25
N SER A 475 -12.23 -10.02 33.22
CA SER A 475 -13.02 -10.67 32.17
C SER A 475 -14.10 -11.55 32.81
N GLU A 476 -15.30 -11.58 32.23
CA GLU A 476 -16.39 -12.47 32.66
C GLU A 476 -16.06 -13.94 32.36
N GLU A 477 -15.45 -14.21 31.20
CA GLU A 477 -14.95 -15.53 30.84
C GLU A 477 -13.51 -15.74 31.36
N PRO A 478 -13.16 -16.94 31.86
CA PRO A 478 -11.79 -17.26 32.25
C PRO A 478 -10.81 -17.20 31.06
N ILE A 479 -9.71 -16.47 31.22
CA ILE A 479 -8.63 -16.37 30.23
C ILE A 479 -7.50 -17.31 30.67
N ALA A 480 -7.00 -18.16 29.76
CA ALA A 480 -6.06 -19.24 30.07
C ALA A 480 -6.50 -20.12 31.27
N GLY A 481 -7.81 -20.37 31.38
CA GLY A 481 -8.42 -21.16 32.45
C GLY A 481 -8.51 -20.46 33.82
N LYS A 482 -8.12 -19.19 33.93
CA LYS A 482 -8.06 -18.44 35.20
C LYS A 482 -9.02 -17.25 35.19
N THR A 483 -9.60 -16.96 36.36
CA THR A 483 -10.36 -15.74 36.59
C THR A 483 -9.39 -14.64 37.02
N TRP A 484 -9.27 -13.59 36.21
CA TRP A 484 -8.29 -12.52 36.42
C TRP A 484 -8.87 -11.37 37.23
N TYR A 485 -8.10 -10.83 38.16
CA TYR A 485 -8.48 -9.70 39.01
C TYR A 485 -7.42 -8.61 38.94
N LYS A 486 -7.85 -7.36 39.11
CA LYS A 486 -6.94 -6.24 39.34
C LYS A 486 -6.33 -6.39 40.73
N ILE A 487 -5.01 -6.26 40.85
CA ILE A 487 -4.39 -6.13 42.18
C ILE A 487 -4.53 -4.68 42.61
N GLU A 488 -5.42 -4.46 43.57
CA GLU A 488 -5.65 -3.16 44.21
C GLU A 488 -5.13 -3.24 45.66
N SER A 489 -4.78 -2.09 46.25
CA SER A 489 -4.43 -2.03 47.68
C SER A 489 -5.67 -2.24 48.56
N SER A 490 -5.43 -2.73 49.79
CA SER A 490 -6.49 -2.92 50.80
C SER A 490 -6.79 -1.66 51.63
N ASP A 491 -6.08 -0.56 51.39
CA ASP A 491 -6.28 0.72 52.09
C ASP A 491 -7.60 1.41 51.64
N PRO A 492 -8.59 1.59 52.54
CA PRO A 492 -9.86 2.22 52.20
C PRO A 492 -9.79 3.75 52.04
N GLU A 493 -8.71 4.43 52.47
CA GLU A 493 -8.51 5.87 52.25
C GLU A 493 -7.89 6.17 50.87
N ALA A 494 -7.28 5.17 50.23
CA ALA A 494 -6.75 5.25 48.88
C ALA A 494 -7.85 5.08 47.81
N GLY A 495 -8.49 6.19 47.43
CA GLY A 495 -9.52 6.20 46.37
C GLY A 495 -8.98 5.82 44.99
N ARG A 496 -9.80 5.18 44.15
CA ARG A 496 -9.39 4.73 42.80
C ARG A 496 -8.93 5.88 41.90
N GLY A 497 -8.05 5.58 40.93
CA GLY A 497 -7.58 6.52 39.91
C GLY A 497 -6.49 7.50 40.36
N GLY A 498 -5.77 7.17 41.43
CA GLY A 498 -4.44 7.71 41.72
C GLY A 498 -3.36 6.68 41.40
N ALA A 499 -2.25 6.71 42.14
CA ALA A 499 -1.18 5.72 42.04
C ALA A 499 -0.50 5.51 43.41
N TRP A 500 0.09 4.34 43.61
CA TRP A 500 0.97 4.05 44.75
C TRP A 500 2.41 4.36 44.37
N ALA A 501 3.26 4.74 45.33
CA ALA A 501 4.71 4.70 45.15
C ALA A 501 5.27 3.35 45.64
N ASP A 502 6.41 2.92 45.08
CA ASP A 502 7.15 1.71 45.46
C ASP A 502 7.62 1.66 46.94
N ASN A 503 7.64 2.83 47.59
CA ASN A 503 7.87 3.03 49.02
C ASN A 503 6.61 2.92 49.89
N GLY A 504 5.44 2.69 49.29
CA GLY A 504 4.14 2.54 49.97
C GLY A 504 3.31 3.82 50.09
N GLY A 505 3.79 4.97 49.59
CA GLY A 505 3.04 6.23 49.63
C GLY A 505 1.85 6.28 48.66
N TRP A 506 0.68 6.70 49.13
CA TRP A 506 -0.49 6.94 48.27
C TRP A 506 -0.45 8.32 47.61
N HIS A 507 -0.67 8.39 46.29
CA HIS A 507 -0.78 9.64 45.53
C HIS A 507 -2.10 9.71 44.75
N SER A 508 -3.00 10.57 45.20
CA SER A 508 -4.27 10.84 44.51
C SER A 508 -4.10 11.48 43.12
N TRP A 509 -5.10 11.36 42.25
CA TRP A 509 -5.22 12.13 41.01
C TRP A 509 -4.98 13.64 41.23
N THR A 510 -5.51 14.20 42.32
CA THR A 510 -5.40 15.62 42.65
C THR A 510 -3.95 16.05 42.91
N SER A 511 -3.16 15.21 43.57
CA SER A 511 -1.74 15.45 43.84
C SER A 511 -0.84 15.21 42.62
N LEU A 512 -1.23 14.30 41.72
CA LEU A 512 -0.47 13.98 40.52
C LEU A 512 -0.79 14.97 39.38
N CYS A 513 -2.06 15.05 38.99
CA CYS A 513 -2.45 15.52 37.66
C CYS A 513 -3.25 16.83 37.61
N LYS A 514 -3.68 17.38 38.75
CA LYS A 514 -4.50 18.62 38.79
C LYS A 514 -3.87 19.81 38.05
N ASN A 515 -2.54 19.94 38.06
CA ASN A 515 -1.82 21.03 37.40
C ASN A 515 -1.67 20.83 35.87
N TYR A 516 -2.13 19.70 35.32
CA TYR A 516 -2.05 19.36 33.90
C TYR A 516 -3.43 19.11 33.26
N GLU A 517 -4.53 19.22 34.02
CA GLU A 517 -5.90 18.98 33.54
C GLU A 517 -6.27 19.85 32.32
N ASP A 518 -5.77 21.09 32.27
CA ASP A 518 -6.02 22.05 31.17
C ASP A 518 -5.26 21.73 29.86
N GLN A 519 -4.33 20.77 29.93
CA GLN A 519 -3.51 20.28 28.82
C GLN A 519 -3.89 18.87 28.35
N ILE A 520 -4.60 18.09 29.17
CA ILE A 520 -5.04 16.73 28.82
C ILE A 520 -6.55 16.63 28.53
N TYR A 521 -7.37 17.53 29.08
CA TYR A 521 -8.80 17.60 28.76
C TYR A 521 -9.10 18.68 27.70
N PRO A 522 -10.18 18.54 26.92
CA PRO A 522 -10.61 19.58 25.98
C PRO A 522 -10.93 20.87 26.73
N ARG A 523 -10.43 22.00 26.21
CA ARG A 523 -10.73 23.33 26.76
C ARG A 523 -12.22 23.61 26.63
N LYS A 524 -12.95 23.53 27.75
CA LYS A 524 -14.37 23.90 27.85
C LYS A 524 -14.55 25.34 27.40
N THR A 525 -14.98 25.54 26.15
CA THR A 525 -15.27 26.86 25.59
C THR A 525 -16.52 27.42 26.27
N LEU A 526 -16.31 28.18 27.35
CA LEU A 526 -17.31 29.08 27.88
C LEU A 526 -17.81 29.95 26.73
N LYS A 527 -19.03 29.70 26.25
CA LYS A 527 -19.76 30.58 25.32
C LYS A 527 -20.01 31.91 26.04
N LYS A 528 -19.01 32.78 26.09
CA LYS A 528 -19.19 34.19 26.38
C LYS A 528 -20.18 34.70 25.33
N LYS A 529 -21.40 35.02 25.78
CA LYS A 529 -22.29 35.92 25.04
C LYS A 529 -21.56 37.24 24.86
N VAL A 530 -20.89 37.42 23.73
CA VAL A 530 -20.32 38.72 23.35
C VAL A 530 -21.51 39.63 23.05
N PRO A 531 -21.69 40.76 23.76
CA PRO A 531 -22.71 41.74 23.40
C PRO A 531 -22.38 42.30 22.03
N VAL A 532 -23.37 42.38 21.14
CA VAL A 532 -23.19 43.01 19.83
C VAL A 532 -22.91 44.49 20.03
N HIS A 533 -21.68 44.91 19.73
CA HIS A 533 -21.31 46.32 19.58
C HIS A 533 -20.66 46.51 18.22
N HIS A 534 -21.39 47.15 17.32
CA HIS A 534 -20.84 47.69 16.08
C HIS A 534 -19.78 48.75 16.41
N LYS A 535 -18.57 48.61 15.87
CA LYS A 535 -17.70 49.74 15.53
C LYS A 535 -17.05 49.54 14.17
N HIS A 536 -17.03 50.63 13.41
CA HIS A 536 -16.44 50.78 12.08
C HIS A 536 -14.90 50.83 12.14
N PRO A 537 -14.19 50.73 10.99
CA PRO A 537 -12.78 50.37 10.98
C PRO A 537 -11.85 51.53 11.37
N HIS A 538 -10.71 51.18 11.97
CA HIS A 538 -9.58 52.08 12.19
C HIS A 538 -8.29 51.48 11.64
N HIS A 539 -7.36 52.38 11.28
CA HIS A 539 -6.15 52.12 10.49
C HIS A 539 -5.12 51.16 11.15
N PRO A 540 -4.24 50.53 10.34
CA PRO A 540 -3.21 49.63 10.84
C PRO A 540 -2.15 50.36 11.68
N ILE A 541 -1.78 49.76 12.81
CA ILE A 541 -0.62 50.15 13.60
C ILE A 541 0.60 49.40 13.06
N ALA A 542 1.58 50.14 12.56
CA ALA A 542 2.87 49.55 12.17
C ALA A 542 3.69 49.21 13.42
N ILE A 543 4.16 47.95 13.52
CA ILE A 543 5.18 47.54 14.48
C ILE A 543 6.46 47.27 13.71
N THR A 544 7.35 48.26 13.66
CA THR A 544 8.73 48.10 13.17
C THR A 544 9.61 47.51 14.27
N MET A 545 10.14 46.31 14.08
CA MET A 545 11.25 45.78 14.88
C MET A 545 12.59 45.97 14.13
N PRO A 546 13.71 46.33 14.80
CA PRO A 546 14.98 46.57 14.11
C PRO A 546 15.68 45.27 13.71
N VAL A 547 16.17 45.21 12.47
CA VAL A 547 16.83 44.05 11.85
C VAL A 547 18.12 43.58 12.58
N GLN A 548 18.70 44.44 13.43
CA GLN A 548 19.97 44.14 14.11
C GLN A 548 19.88 42.97 15.11
N SER A 549 18.76 42.79 15.82
CA SER A 549 18.62 41.76 16.87
C SER A 549 18.59 40.32 16.33
N VAL A 550 18.37 40.13 15.02
CA VAL A 550 18.37 38.81 14.38
C VAL A 550 19.78 38.45 13.89
N MET A 551 20.54 39.43 13.40
CA MET A 551 21.91 39.23 12.92
C MET A 551 22.88 38.82 14.02
N ASP A 552 22.74 39.34 15.23
CA ASP A 552 23.62 38.97 16.35
C ASP A 552 23.36 37.53 16.84
N LYS A 553 22.13 37.00 16.69
CA LYS A 553 21.83 35.59 16.97
C LYS A 553 22.32 34.63 15.87
N LEU A 554 22.44 35.09 14.62
CA LEU A 554 23.00 34.29 13.52
C LEU A 554 24.52 34.16 13.59
N LYS A 555 25.23 35.14 14.17
CA LYS A 555 26.70 35.08 14.31
C LYS A 555 27.19 34.10 15.39
N GLN A 556 26.36 33.72 16.35
CA GLN A 556 26.75 32.80 17.42
C GLN A 556 26.61 31.31 17.03
N TRP A 557 26.16 31.01 15.81
CA TRP A 557 25.98 29.65 15.29
C TRP A 557 26.99 29.25 14.20
N GLN A 558 28.04 30.06 13.98
CA GLN A 558 29.08 29.85 12.97
C GLN A 558 30.47 29.47 13.53
N SER A 559 30.60 29.14 14.82
CA SER A 559 31.90 28.91 15.47
C SER A 559 32.14 27.49 15.99
N SER A 560 31.40 26.48 15.52
CA SER A 560 31.62 25.07 15.92
C SER A 560 31.14 24.08 14.85
N GLY A 561 31.90 23.97 13.76
CA GLY A 561 31.86 22.84 12.83
C GLY A 561 33.27 22.27 12.66
N PRO A 562 33.45 20.94 12.51
CA PRO A 562 34.77 20.33 12.37
C PRO A 562 35.40 20.63 11.00
N ASN A 563 36.71 20.87 10.99
CA ASN A 563 37.49 21.09 9.77
C ASN A 563 37.64 19.80 8.95
N TYR A 564 37.47 19.90 7.64
CA TYR A 564 38.08 18.99 6.66
C TYR A 564 39.01 19.81 5.77
N GLU A 565 40.30 19.44 5.70
CA GLU A 565 41.25 20.03 4.77
C GLU A 565 41.10 19.44 3.36
N PRO A 566 41.32 20.22 2.29
CA PRO A 566 41.23 19.75 0.92
C PRO A 566 42.56 19.17 0.43
N VAL A 567 42.53 17.95 -0.12
CA VAL A 567 43.64 17.41 -0.94
C VAL A 567 43.26 17.53 -2.41
N GLY A 568 44.10 18.21 -3.18
CA GLY A 568 43.92 18.39 -4.63
C GLY A 568 45.01 17.71 -5.45
N HIS A 569 44.76 17.65 -6.77
CA HIS A 569 45.63 17.15 -7.85
C HIS A 569 45.94 15.64 -7.90
N LEU A 570 45.52 15.02 -9.00
CA LEU A 570 46.44 14.66 -10.09
C LEU A 570 45.68 14.48 -11.41
N GLU A 571 46.27 14.94 -12.52
CA GLU A 571 45.74 14.87 -13.88
C GLU A 571 46.31 13.66 -14.66
N ASP A 572 45.63 13.34 -15.76
CA ASP A 572 46.11 12.67 -16.99
C ASP A 572 46.76 11.27 -16.97
N GLY A 573 46.34 10.45 -17.96
CA GLY A 573 46.84 9.08 -18.18
C GLY A 573 46.17 8.37 -19.36
N LEU A 574 46.36 8.88 -20.58
CA LEU A 574 45.82 8.32 -21.84
C LEU A 574 46.89 7.47 -22.57
N GLU A 575 46.68 6.17 -22.74
CA GLU A 575 47.31 5.28 -23.75
C GLU A 575 46.55 3.92 -23.72
N LYS A 576 46.03 3.32 -24.82
CA LYS A 576 46.70 2.67 -25.98
C LYS A 576 47.83 1.71 -25.55
N GLU A 577 48.03 0.51 -26.08
CA GLU A 577 47.42 -0.36 -27.10
C GLU A 577 47.90 -1.82 -26.75
N HIS A 578 47.59 -2.95 -27.40
CA HIS A 578 47.07 -3.24 -28.74
C HIS A 578 46.34 -4.62 -28.73
N THR A 579 45.57 -4.92 -29.79
CA THR A 579 44.95 -6.23 -30.11
C THR A 579 45.90 -7.45 -30.14
N THR A 580 45.40 -8.68 -29.92
CA THR A 580 45.61 -9.77 -30.91
C THR A 580 44.58 -10.91 -30.82
N ASN A 581 44.22 -11.42 -32.00
CA ASN A 581 43.19 -12.45 -32.25
C ASN A 581 43.84 -13.73 -32.79
N LYS A 582 43.28 -14.91 -32.49
CA LYS A 582 43.34 -16.17 -33.30
C LYS A 582 42.39 -17.20 -32.63
N ARG A 583 41.24 -17.57 -33.22
CA ARG A 583 41.01 -18.50 -34.36
C ARG A 583 41.75 -19.84 -34.22
N SER A 584 41.14 -21.02 -34.43
CA SER A 584 39.74 -21.40 -34.76
C SER A 584 39.58 -22.93 -34.94
N ARG A 585 38.32 -23.45 -34.89
CA ARG A 585 37.81 -24.65 -35.64
C ARG A 585 38.31 -26.05 -35.16
N LEU A 586 37.63 -27.20 -35.32
CA LEU A 586 36.51 -27.66 -36.18
C LEU A 586 35.56 -28.73 -35.52
N LEU A 587 34.38 -28.92 -36.14
CA LEU A 587 33.59 -30.16 -36.38
C LEU A 587 32.76 -30.90 -35.30
N ARG A 588 31.48 -31.08 -35.66
CA ARG A 588 30.43 -32.06 -35.25
C ARG A 588 30.60 -33.38 -36.05
N PRO A 589 29.98 -34.56 -35.75
CA PRO A 589 28.54 -34.69 -35.42
C PRO A 589 28.02 -35.86 -34.52
N ALA A 590 26.74 -35.70 -34.13
CA ALA A 590 25.67 -36.69 -33.87
C ALA A 590 25.90 -37.94 -32.97
N ILE A 591 24.95 -38.15 -32.04
CA ILE A 591 24.00 -39.28 -32.03
C ILE A 591 22.84 -38.98 -31.06
N ILE A 592 21.62 -39.41 -31.43
CA ILE A 592 20.40 -39.35 -30.61
C ILE A 592 20.02 -40.80 -30.26
N LEU A 593 20.01 -41.17 -28.97
CA LEU A 593 19.18 -42.23 -28.39
C LEU A 593 19.37 -42.27 -26.86
N GLY A 594 18.31 -42.16 -26.05
CA GLY A 594 18.48 -42.31 -24.59
C GLY A 594 17.44 -41.74 -23.62
N SER A 595 16.26 -41.27 -24.06
CA SER A 595 15.33 -40.54 -23.15
C SER A 595 13.87 -41.00 -23.17
N LEU A 596 13.55 -42.16 -23.76
CA LEU A 596 12.17 -42.68 -23.86
C LEU A 596 11.92 -44.04 -23.17
N LEU A 597 12.87 -44.54 -22.37
CA LEU A 597 12.68 -45.77 -21.58
C LEU A 597 12.44 -45.53 -20.08
N ALA A 598 12.80 -44.35 -19.55
CA ALA A 598 12.63 -44.02 -18.13
C ALA A 598 11.17 -43.70 -17.75
N ILE A 599 10.38 -43.18 -18.69
CA ILE A 599 9.00 -42.72 -18.45
C ILE A 599 8.02 -43.91 -18.37
N PHE A 600 8.33 -45.04 -19.01
CA PHE A 600 7.42 -46.20 -19.07
C PHE A 600 7.53 -47.14 -17.84
N LEU A 601 8.60 -47.04 -17.05
CA LEU A 601 8.79 -47.81 -15.82
C LEU A 601 8.26 -47.10 -14.55
N PHE A 602 7.88 -45.83 -14.66
CA PHE A 602 7.33 -45.04 -13.54
C PHE A 602 5.80 -45.06 -13.43
N LEU A 603 5.09 -45.77 -14.31
CA LEU A 603 3.62 -45.76 -14.41
C LEU A 603 2.96 -47.12 -14.12
N SER A 604 3.62 -48.02 -13.38
CA SER A 604 3.08 -49.37 -13.11
C SER A 604 3.33 -49.94 -11.69
N SER A 605 3.53 -49.10 -10.68
CA SER A 605 3.42 -49.49 -9.27
C SER A 605 2.59 -48.48 -8.47
N GLY A 606 1.40 -48.90 -8.03
CA GLY A 606 0.52 -48.08 -7.20
C GLY A 606 0.67 -48.38 -5.71
N GLY A 607 0.18 -47.45 -4.89
CA GLY A 607 -0.16 -47.70 -3.49
C GLY A 607 0.86 -47.26 -2.45
N HIS A 608 0.77 -46.00 -2.01
CA HIS A 608 0.74 -45.66 -0.58
C HIS A 608 0.10 -44.28 -0.39
N ASP A 609 -0.85 -44.19 0.54
CA ASP A 609 -1.55 -42.94 0.83
C ASP A 609 -0.61 -41.94 1.52
N SER A 610 -0.24 -40.90 0.77
CA SER A 610 0.29 -39.66 1.33
C SER A 610 -0.79 -38.60 1.16
N ALA A 611 -1.32 -38.11 2.28
CA ALA A 611 -2.40 -37.12 2.30
C ALA A 611 -1.89 -35.80 1.72
N LYS A 612 -2.14 -35.59 0.42
CA LYS A 612 -1.87 -34.30 -0.23
C LYS A 612 -2.71 -33.23 0.45
N PRO A 613 -2.12 -32.09 0.87
CA PRO A 613 -2.91 -31.00 1.40
C PRO A 613 -3.88 -30.53 0.31
N ILE A 614 -5.17 -30.49 0.65
CA ILE A 614 -6.18 -29.87 -0.22
C ILE A 614 -5.93 -28.36 -0.13
N VAL A 615 -5.08 -27.86 -1.02
CA VAL A 615 -4.87 -26.44 -1.22
C VAL A 615 -6.18 -25.87 -1.74
N SER A 616 -6.96 -25.27 -0.84
CA SER A 616 -8.00 -24.31 -1.22
C SER A 616 -7.31 -23.21 -2.01
N SER A 617 -7.65 -23.08 -3.29
CA SER A 617 -7.09 -22.07 -4.17
C SER A 617 -7.59 -20.67 -3.80
N LYS A 618 -7.04 -20.10 -2.73
CA LYS A 618 -6.91 -18.64 -2.63
C LYS A 618 -6.14 -18.20 -3.88
N GLU A 619 -6.61 -17.15 -4.56
CA GLU A 619 -5.81 -16.47 -5.57
C GLU A 619 -4.54 -15.96 -4.89
N THR A 620 -3.43 -16.68 -5.04
CA THR A 620 -2.12 -16.21 -4.58
C THR A 620 -1.74 -15.03 -5.45
N LEU A 621 -1.90 -13.81 -4.91
CA LEU A 621 -1.46 -12.60 -5.56
C LEU A 621 0.04 -12.71 -5.88
N LEU A 622 0.45 -12.22 -7.04
CA LEU A 622 1.87 -12.03 -7.33
C LEU A 622 2.48 -10.99 -6.37
N PRO A 623 3.81 -11.02 -6.16
CA PRO A 623 4.50 -10.05 -5.32
C PRO A 623 4.11 -8.60 -5.66
N PRO A 624 4.00 -7.71 -4.66
CA PRO A 624 3.67 -6.31 -4.90
C PRO A 624 4.64 -5.63 -5.88
N ALA A 625 4.15 -4.61 -6.57
CA ALA A 625 4.94 -3.78 -7.49
C ALA A 625 4.60 -2.29 -7.32
N TYR A 626 5.42 -1.41 -7.87
CA TYR A 626 5.17 0.03 -7.81
C TYR A 626 4.36 0.53 -9.00
N LEU A 627 3.49 1.51 -8.73
CA LEU A 627 3.02 2.47 -9.72
C LEU A 627 3.89 3.74 -9.60
N ARG A 628 4.44 4.20 -10.72
CA ARG A 628 5.38 5.34 -10.77
C ARG A 628 4.77 6.45 -11.62
N MET A 629 4.56 7.63 -11.02
CA MET A 629 4.07 8.80 -11.75
C MET A 629 5.26 9.64 -12.23
N VAL A 630 5.29 10.00 -13.50
CA VAL A 630 6.37 10.79 -14.13
C VAL A 630 5.75 11.99 -14.84
N TYR A 631 6.07 13.21 -14.39
CA TYR A 631 5.55 14.45 -14.96
C TYR A 631 6.68 15.24 -15.63
N PRO A 632 6.76 15.27 -16.97
CA PRO A 632 7.63 16.19 -17.69
C PRO A 632 7.15 17.62 -17.49
N VAL A 633 7.95 18.45 -16.82
CA VAL A 633 7.60 19.84 -16.51
C VAL A 633 8.84 20.67 -16.24
N ARG A 634 9.01 21.79 -16.96
CA ARG A 634 10.15 22.69 -16.77
C ARG A 634 9.95 23.68 -15.63
N TYR A 635 8.72 24.16 -15.43
CA TYR A 635 8.38 25.14 -14.41
C TYR A 635 6.97 24.91 -13.86
N ALA A 636 6.78 25.25 -12.58
CA ALA A 636 5.46 25.20 -11.96
C ALA A 636 4.64 26.47 -12.22
N ASP A 637 3.36 26.28 -12.49
CA ASP A 637 2.32 27.30 -12.55
C ASP A 637 1.04 26.79 -11.86
N ALA A 638 -0.04 27.59 -11.85
CA ALA A 638 -1.29 27.19 -11.22
C ALA A 638 -1.95 25.96 -11.86
N ASN A 639 -1.67 25.63 -13.12
CA ASN A 639 -2.21 24.43 -13.77
C ASN A 639 -1.44 23.18 -13.36
N TYR A 640 -0.11 23.24 -13.32
CA TYR A 640 0.69 22.16 -12.73
C TYR A 640 0.28 21.86 -11.27
N CYS A 641 -0.04 22.91 -10.51
CA CYS A 641 -0.49 22.73 -9.13
C CYS A 641 -1.92 22.15 -9.03
N LYS A 642 -2.76 22.29 -10.07
CA LYS A 642 -4.00 21.50 -10.21
C LYS A 642 -3.70 20.04 -10.51
N THR A 643 -2.70 19.74 -11.36
CA THR A 643 -2.23 18.37 -11.63
C THR A 643 -1.85 17.67 -10.33
N ILE A 644 -0.92 18.26 -9.55
CA ILE A 644 -0.45 17.72 -8.26
C ILE A 644 -1.59 17.56 -7.26
N LEU A 645 -2.44 18.57 -7.12
CA LEU A 645 -3.60 18.49 -6.24
C LEU A 645 -4.53 17.34 -6.65
N SER A 646 -4.83 17.21 -7.96
CA SER A 646 -5.78 16.23 -8.47
C SER A 646 -5.30 14.79 -8.29
N SER A 647 -4.02 14.51 -8.54
CA SER A 647 -3.44 13.17 -8.31
C SER A 647 -3.42 12.83 -6.82
N ALA A 648 -2.99 13.77 -5.98
CA ALA A 648 -2.94 13.61 -4.52
C ALA A 648 -4.32 13.35 -3.89
N VAL A 649 -5.35 14.16 -4.17
CA VAL A 649 -6.68 13.96 -3.56
C VAL A 649 -7.38 12.66 -3.99
N LEU A 650 -6.90 12.02 -5.06
CA LEU A 650 -7.33 10.71 -5.53
C LEU A 650 -6.45 9.55 -5.01
N ASN A 651 -5.38 9.86 -4.26
CA ASN A 651 -4.39 8.94 -3.70
C ASN A 651 -3.55 8.20 -4.78
N TYR A 652 -3.14 8.91 -5.83
CA TYR A 652 -2.05 8.48 -6.71
C TYR A 652 -0.68 8.64 -6.01
N PRO A 653 0.38 7.95 -6.48
CA PRO A 653 1.74 8.16 -6.01
C PRO A 653 2.20 9.59 -6.31
N GLU A 654 3.09 10.12 -5.46
CA GLU A 654 3.71 11.42 -5.70
C GLU A 654 4.69 11.33 -6.89
N PRO A 655 4.80 12.38 -7.73
CA PRO A 655 5.47 12.26 -9.02
C PRO A 655 6.97 12.54 -8.99
N MET A 656 7.65 11.91 -9.95
CA MET A 656 8.98 12.30 -10.41
C MET A 656 8.87 13.39 -11.48
N LEU A 657 9.50 14.54 -11.24
CA LEU A 657 9.54 15.68 -12.16
C LEU A 657 10.77 15.60 -13.06
N ILE A 658 10.55 15.63 -14.37
CA ILE A 658 11.59 15.59 -15.40
C ILE A 658 11.81 16.99 -15.98
N GLY A 659 13.05 17.47 -16.03
CA GLY A 659 13.41 18.80 -16.53
C GLY A 659 13.10 19.98 -15.60
N PHE A 660 12.67 19.72 -14.36
CA PHE A 660 12.18 20.75 -13.44
C PHE A 660 13.25 21.75 -13.00
N SER A 661 12.97 23.04 -13.22
CA SER A 661 13.87 24.18 -12.97
C SER A 661 13.33 25.19 -11.94
N GLY A 662 12.25 24.86 -11.21
CA GLY A 662 11.64 25.75 -10.21
C GLY A 662 10.39 26.51 -10.69
N LYS A 663 10.14 27.68 -10.11
CA LYS A 663 8.99 28.54 -10.48
C LYS A 663 9.29 29.35 -11.74
N LYS A 664 8.26 29.61 -12.56
CA LYS A 664 8.37 30.43 -13.77
C LYS A 664 8.79 31.87 -13.40
N GLN A 665 9.97 32.31 -13.81
CA GLN A 665 10.40 33.70 -13.62
C GLN A 665 9.56 34.63 -14.52
N LYS A 666 9.27 35.84 -14.02
CA LYS A 666 8.69 36.92 -14.83
C LYS A 666 9.81 37.60 -15.61
N GLU A 667 10.13 37.09 -16.79
CA GLU A 667 10.95 37.81 -17.77
C GLU A 667 10.10 38.34 -18.94
N GLU A 668 10.54 39.47 -19.48
CA GLU A 668 9.82 40.30 -20.43
C GLU A 668 10.02 39.82 -21.89
N ASN A 669 9.06 40.13 -22.77
CA ASN A 669 9.14 39.94 -24.23
C ASN A 669 9.38 38.50 -24.72
N ALA A 670 8.35 37.66 -24.61
CA ALA A 670 8.43 36.21 -24.88
C ALA A 670 7.67 35.73 -26.13
N ASP A 671 7.93 36.31 -27.31
CA ASP A 671 7.30 35.88 -28.58
C ASP A 671 8.24 35.06 -29.50
N SER A 672 9.57 35.26 -29.40
CA SER A 672 10.58 34.50 -30.18
C SER A 672 11.46 33.57 -29.34
N THR A 673 11.62 33.85 -28.05
CA THR A 673 12.41 33.04 -27.10
C THR A 673 11.60 31.88 -26.50
N LEU A 674 10.27 32.00 -26.46
CA LEU A 674 9.36 31.02 -25.86
C LEU A 674 9.29 29.71 -26.66
N ASP A 675 9.22 29.79 -27.99
CA ASP A 675 9.20 28.64 -28.90
C ASP A 675 10.51 27.85 -28.83
N LEU A 676 11.67 28.53 -28.85
CA LEU A 676 12.97 27.87 -28.65
C LEU A 676 13.06 27.21 -27.26
N ALA A 677 12.57 27.87 -26.21
CA ALA A 677 12.54 27.33 -24.86
C ALA A 677 11.61 26.11 -24.73
N GLN A 678 10.49 26.06 -25.46
CA GLN A 678 9.57 24.92 -25.53
C GLN A 678 10.16 23.77 -26.36
N ARG A 679 10.78 24.04 -27.52
CA ARG A 679 11.45 23.01 -28.34
C ARG A 679 12.61 22.34 -27.59
N ILE A 680 13.43 23.14 -26.90
CA ILE A 680 14.46 22.61 -25.99
C ILE A 680 13.82 21.78 -24.88
N SER A 681 12.70 22.25 -24.30
CA SER A 681 11.97 21.51 -23.25
C SER A 681 11.48 20.13 -23.70
N ARG A 682 10.89 20.02 -24.91
CA ARG A 682 10.40 18.73 -25.46
C ARG A 682 11.55 17.75 -25.71
N LYS A 683 12.65 18.23 -26.29
CA LYS A 683 13.87 17.43 -26.45
C LYS A 683 14.44 16.96 -25.10
N THR A 684 14.37 17.79 -24.06
CA THR A 684 14.78 17.36 -22.70
C THR A 684 13.80 16.38 -22.04
N SER A 685 12.51 16.39 -22.37
CA SER A 685 11.52 15.43 -21.82
C SER A 685 11.91 13.99 -22.15
N ILE A 686 12.02 13.64 -23.44
CA ILE A 686 12.35 12.27 -23.87
C ILE A 686 13.70 11.80 -23.30
N LEU A 687 14.72 12.66 -23.31
CA LEU A 687 16.05 12.35 -22.79
C LEU A 687 16.06 12.16 -21.26
N GLY A 688 15.26 12.96 -20.53
CA GLY A 688 15.12 12.84 -19.08
C GLY A 688 14.29 11.62 -18.67
N ILE A 689 13.24 11.28 -19.42
CA ILE A 689 12.44 10.06 -19.24
C ILE A 689 13.32 8.82 -19.48
N ASP A 690 14.04 8.74 -20.60
CA ASP A 690 14.98 7.65 -20.90
C ASP A 690 16.02 7.50 -19.78
N LYS A 691 16.67 8.61 -19.38
CA LYS A 691 17.62 8.62 -18.26
C LYS A 691 16.99 8.14 -16.95
N HIS A 692 15.76 8.53 -16.63
CA HIS A 692 15.05 8.06 -15.44
C HIS A 692 14.78 6.55 -15.51
N LEU A 693 14.21 6.07 -16.62
CA LEU A 693 13.88 4.65 -16.82
C LEU A 693 15.12 3.75 -16.84
N ARG A 694 16.26 4.23 -17.35
CA ARG A 694 17.55 3.52 -17.28
C ARG A 694 18.15 3.47 -15.88
N ASN A 695 17.77 4.38 -14.98
CA ASN A 695 18.19 4.38 -13.58
C ASN A 695 17.29 3.50 -12.68
N ILE A 696 16.17 2.97 -13.18
CA ILE A 696 15.34 1.98 -12.47
C ILE A 696 15.95 0.59 -12.67
N SER A 697 16.19 -0.13 -11.57
CA SER A 697 16.73 -1.50 -11.57
C SER A 697 15.94 -2.44 -12.50
N THR A 698 16.63 -3.40 -13.11
CA THR A 698 15.99 -4.46 -13.91
C THR A 698 15.17 -5.43 -13.07
N THR A 699 15.37 -5.49 -11.74
CA THR A 699 14.49 -6.20 -10.80
C THR A 699 13.09 -5.56 -10.71
N ARG A 700 12.94 -4.32 -11.20
CA ARG A 700 11.70 -3.53 -11.21
C ARG A 700 11.11 -3.37 -12.61
N ASP A 701 11.47 -4.27 -13.53
CA ASP A 701 11.00 -4.28 -14.92
C ASP A 701 9.46 -4.42 -15.05
N GLU A 702 8.81 -5.04 -14.06
CA GLU A 702 7.36 -5.26 -13.98
C GLU A 702 6.60 -4.16 -13.20
N ASP A 703 7.29 -3.13 -12.68
CA ASP A 703 6.62 -1.92 -12.17
C ASP A 703 5.92 -1.18 -13.32
N LEU A 704 4.83 -0.49 -13.02
CA LEU A 704 4.12 0.33 -14.01
C LEU A 704 4.53 1.80 -13.91
N VAL A 705 4.72 2.43 -15.07
CA VAL A 705 4.98 3.86 -15.21
C VAL A 705 3.79 4.52 -15.87
N VAL A 706 3.34 5.64 -15.31
CA VAL A 706 2.40 6.57 -15.92
C VAL A 706 3.14 7.88 -16.19
N ILE A 707 3.33 8.21 -17.46
CA ILE A 707 3.80 9.51 -17.92
C ILE A 707 2.56 10.36 -18.20
N ALA A 708 2.52 11.56 -17.62
CA ALA A 708 1.45 12.51 -17.85
C ALA A 708 2.01 13.94 -17.96
N ASP A 709 1.50 14.76 -18.89
CA ASP A 709 1.88 16.16 -19.04
C ASP A 709 1.64 16.91 -17.72
N GLY A 710 2.73 17.41 -17.11
CA GLY A 710 2.66 18.02 -15.80
C GLY A 710 1.80 19.29 -15.74
N LEU A 711 1.65 20.03 -16.84
CA LEU A 711 0.84 21.26 -16.90
C LEU A 711 -0.61 20.98 -17.30
N ASN A 712 -0.82 20.05 -18.23
CA ASN A 712 -2.07 19.92 -18.97
C ASN A 712 -2.97 18.76 -18.52
N THR A 713 -2.65 18.09 -17.40
CA THR A 713 -3.37 16.91 -16.92
C THR A 713 -4.16 17.17 -15.62
N TRP A 714 -5.41 16.72 -15.53
CA TRP A 714 -6.11 16.55 -14.25
C TRP A 714 -6.56 15.10 -14.04
N PHE A 715 -6.54 14.65 -12.79
CA PHE A 715 -7.07 13.34 -12.41
C PHE A 715 -8.52 13.46 -11.91
N GLN A 716 -9.38 12.51 -12.29
CA GLN A 716 -10.81 12.48 -11.96
C GLN A 716 -11.23 11.23 -11.16
N LEU A 717 -10.66 10.07 -11.49
CA LEU A 717 -10.99 8.78 -10.87
C LEU A 717 -9.77 8.15 -10.17
N ARG A 718 -10.02 7.23 -9.24
CA ARG A 718 -8.99 6.64 -8.37
C ARG A 718 -8.06 5.65 -9.11
N PRO A 719 -6.84 5.39 -8.60
CA PRO A 719 -5.86 4.50 -9.24
C PRO A 719 -6.37 3.10 -9.59
N GLN A 720 -7.28 2.54 -8.78
CA GLN A 720 -7.90 1.24 -9.05
C GLN A 720 -8.55 1.20 -10.44
N THR A 721 -9.35 2.21 -10.78
CA THR A 721 -10.05 2.30 -12.06
C THR A 721 -9.07 2.48 -13.23
N LEU A 722 -7.99 3.26 -13.06
CA LEU A 722 -6.96 3.41 -14.09
C LEU A 722 -6.28 2.06 -14.39
N LEU A 723 -5.89 1.33 -13.34
CA LEU A 723 -5.19 0.05 -13.49
C LEU A 723 -6.09 -1.05 -14.07
N ASP A 724 -7.33 -1.18 -13.58
CA ASP A 724 -8.30 -2.15 -14.10
C ASP A 724 -8.56 -1.92 -15.60
N ARG A 725 -8.69 -0.66 -16.03
CA ARG A 725 -8.84 -0.28 -17.45
C ARG A 725 -7.58 -0.48 -18.28
N TYR A 726 -6.39 -0.28 -17.72
CA TYR A 726 -5.13 -0.50 -18.43
C TYR A 726 -4.98 -1.98 -18.78
N PHE A 727 -5.25 -2.86 -17.81
CA PHE A 727 -5.24 -4.30 -18.05
C PHE A 727 -6.38 -4.77 -18.97
N GLU A 728 -7.59 -4.21 -18.83
CA GLU A 728 -8.71 -4.51 -19.73
C GLU A 728 -8.46 -4.04 -21.17
N SER A 729 -7.87 -2.87 -21.37
CA SER A 729 -7.52 -2.37 -22.70
C SER A 729 -6.46 -3.25 -23.37
N ASN A 730 -5.43 -3.67 -22.62
CA ASN A 730 -4.44 -4.63 -23.12
C ASN A 730 -5.06 -5.99 -23.46
N ARG A 731 -5.99 -6.53 -22.64
CA ARG A 731 -6.75 -7.76 -22.97
C ARG A 731 -7.49 -7.63 -24.30
N ASN A 732 -8.26 -6.56 -24.47
CA ASN A 732 -9.06 -6.31 -25.67
C ASN A 732 -8.18 -6.10 -26.92
N ALA A 733 -7.04 -5.43 -26.76
CA ALA A 733 -6.07 -5.26 -27.84
C ALA A 733 -5.38 -6.57 -28.23
N ASP A 734 -4.95 -7.39 -27.26
CA ASP A 734 -4.36 -8.72 -27.51
C ASP A 734 -5.35 -9.67 -28.19
N GLU A 735 -6.64 -9.61 -27.83
CA GLU A 735 -7.68 -10.32 -28.57
C GLU A 735 -7.80 -9.87 -30.02
N ARG A 736 -7.75 -8.55 -30.28
CA ARG A 736 -7.82 -7.99 -31.63
C ARG A 736 -6.58 -8.36 -32.45
N ILE A 737 -5.38 -8.20 -31.90
CA ILE A 737 -4.12 -8.60 -32.53
C ILE A 737 -4.13 -10.09 -32.88
N ARG A 738 -4.62 -10.95 -31.99
CA ARG A 738 -4.78 -12.39 -32.27
C ARG A 738 -5.82 -12.70 -33.35
N LYS A 739 -6.88 -11.90 -33.48
CA LYS A 739 -7.86 -12.01 -34.58
C LYS A 739 -7.25 -11.59 -35.93
N GLU A 740 -6.33 -10.63 -35.95
CA GLU A 740 -5.70 -10.08 -37.16
C GLU A 740 -4.46 -10.90 -37.63
N LEU A 741 -3.61 -11.36 -36.71
CA LEU A 741 -2.37 -12.08 -36.99
C LEU A 741 -2.47 -13.61 -36.77
N GLY A 742 -3.54 -14.09 -36.11
CA GLY A 742 -3.71 -15.49 -35.73
C GLY A 742 -2.55 -16.03 -34.89
N ALA A 743 -2.04 -17.21 -35.23
CA ALA A 743 -0.95 -17.86 -34.50
C ALA A 743 0.36 -17.03 -34.48
N ASN A 744 0.57 -16.10 -35.43
CA ASN A 744 1.74 -15.23 -35.43
C ASN A 744 1.76 -14.32 -34.20
N ALA A 745 0.60 -13.89 -33.67
CA ALA A 745 0.55 -13.05 -32.47
C ALA A 745 1.23 -13.73 -31.27
N ASP A 746 0.88 -14.99 -31.00
CA ASP A 746 1.41 -15.73 -29.84
C ASP A 746 2.83 -16.28 -30.10
N VAL A 747 3.16 -16.71 -31.34
CA VAL A 747 4.52 -17.18 -31.70
C VAL A 747 5.56 -16.05 -31.67
N LEU A 748 5.20 -14.86 -32.15
CA LEU A 748 6.08 -13.68 -32.18
C LEU A 748 5.96 -12.83 -30.91
N SER A 749 5.06 -13.17 -29.99
CA SER A 749 4.75 -12.40 -28.77
C SER A 749 4.33 -10.94 -29.03
N ILE A 750 3.65 -10.69 -30.16
CA ILE A 750 3.11 -9.38 -30.54
C ILE A 750 1.85 -9.12 -29.70
N ARG A 751 1.91 -8.11 -28.83
CA ARG A 751 0.89 -7.78 -27.82
C ARG A 751 0.90 -6.30 -27.50
N GLN A 752 -0.23 -5.75 -27.01
CA GLN A 752 -0.25 -4.39 -26.48
C GLN A 752 0.25 -4.38 -25.04
N LYS A 753 1.14 -3.43 -24.73
CA LYS A 753 1.77 -3.28 -23.41
C LYS A 753 1.93 -1.82 -22.99
N ILE A 754 2.15 -0.92 -23.94
CA ILE A 754 2.21 0.53 -23.70
C ILE A 754 0.97 1.15 -24.33
N ILE A 755 0.18 1.88 -23.55
CA ILE A 755 -1.00 2.61 -24.03
C ILE A 755 -0.72 4.10 -23.98
N PHE A 756 -0.85 4.77 -25.13
CA PHE A 756 -0.78 6.22 -25.25
C PHE A 756 -2.17 6.85 -25.36
N GLY A 757 -2.25 8.17 -25.11
CA GLY A 757 -3.42 8.98 -25.47
C GLY A 757 -3.72 8.91 -26.97
N ALA A 758 -4.97 9.15 -27.35
CA ALA A 758 -5.45 9.03 -28.73
C ALA A 758 -6.12 10.32 -29.20
N GLN A 759 -5.51 11.00 -30.19
CA GLN A 759 -5.99 12.25 -30.77
C GLN A 759 -6.68 12.04 -32.13
N ARG A 760 -7.46 13.03 -32.57
CA ARG A 760 -8.33 12.95 -33.78
C ARG A 760 -7.64 13.40 -35.06
N ASP A 761 -6.71 14.34 -34.95
CA ASP A 761 -5.89 14.85 -36.03
C ASP A 761 -4.48 14.23 -35.97
N CYS A 762 -3.76 14.21 -37.09
CA CYS A 762 -2.43 13.60 -37.15
C CYS A 762 -1.28 14.60 -36.84
N SER A 763 -1.55 15.74 -36.21
CA SER A 763 -0.49 16.73 -35.97
C SER A 763 0.65 16.15 -35.11
N PRO A 764 1.92 16.45 -35.42
CA PRO A 764 2.41 17.42 -36.40
C PRO A 764 2.87 16.81 -37.75
N TRP A 765 2.23 15.73 -38.19
CA TRP A 765 2.49 15.03 -39.46
C TRP A 765 1.44 15.36 -40.54
N ASN A 766 1.78 15.10 -41.81
CA ASN A 766 0.86 15.25 -42.95
C ASN A 766 0.18 13.91 -43.24
N ALA A 767 -0.98 13.92 -43.91
CA ALA A 767 -1.78 12.71 -44.15
C ALA A 767 -1.02 11.60 -44.92
N GLU A 768 -0.06 11.99 -45.75
CA GLU A 768 0.80 11.10 -46.54
C GLU A 768 1.95 10.47 -45.75
N ASP A 769 2.31 11.02 -44.58
CA ASP A 769 3.39 10.50 -43.76
C ASP A 769 3.02 9.11 -43.16
N PRO A 770 3.97 8.18 -42.98
CA PRO A 770 3.69 6.86 -42.39
C PRO A 770 3.01 6.93 -41.01
N ALA A 771 3.34 7.96 -40.23
CA ALA A 771 2.72 8.28 -38.94
C ALA A 771 1.18 8.44 -38.99
N CYS A 772 0.64 8.76 -40.16
CA CYS A 772 -0.80 8.94 -40.38
C CYS A 772 -1.41 7.81 -41.21
N SER A 773 -0.70 7.33 -42.23
CA SER A 773 -1.21 6.38 -43.21
C SER A 773 -1.07 4.91 -42.79
N ALA A 774 -0.07 4.56 -41.97
CA ALA A 774 0.20 3.18 -41.57
C ALA A 774 -0.42 2.77 -40.22
N VAL A 775 -1.00 3.71 -39.47
CA VAL A 775 -1.58 3.42 -38.15
C VAL A 775 -3.01 2.84 -38.27
N PRO A 776 -3.40 1.87 -37.41
CA PRO A 776 -4.68 1.19 -37.51
C PRO A 776 -5.88 2.11 -37.31
N GLU A 777 -7.04 1.65 -37.79
CA GLU A 777 -8.32 2.31 -37.57
C GLU A 777 -8.75 2.27 -36.10
N SER A 778 -9.49 3.30 -35.67
CA SER A 778 -10.07 3.37 -34.33
C SER A 778 -10.96 2.17 -34.03
N SER A 779 -10.86 1.60 -32.82
CA SER A 779 -11.72 0.50 -32.37
C SER A 779 -13.15 0.95 -31.99
N LEU A 780 -13.41 2.25 -31.93
CA LEU A 780 -14.76 2.78 -31.72
C LEU A 780 -15.69 2.46 -32.91
N PRO A 781 -17.01 2.28 -32.67
CA PRO A 781 -17.98 2.02 -33.73
C PRO A 781 -17.91 3.05 -34.87
N ASN A 782 -17.89 2.58 -36.12
CA ASN A 782 -17.81 3.41 -37.33
C ASN A 782 -19.04 4.30 -37.59
N ASN A 783 -20.01 4.28 -36.68
CA ASN A 783 -21.22 5.09 -36.69
C ASN A 783 -21.46 5.81 -35.35
N ILE A 784 -20.43 6.01 -34.53
CA ILE A 784 -20.54 6.56 -33.17
C ILE A 784 -21.16 7.97 -33.15
N TYR A 785 -20.88 8.80 -34.16
CA TYR A 785 -21.50 10.13 -34.39
C TYR A 785 -22.61 10.09 -35.45
N GLY A 786 -23.17 8.91 -35.72
CA GLY A 786 -24.12 8.67 -36.82
C GLY A 786 -23.45 8.69 -38.20
N PRO A 787 -24.20 9.01 -39.28
CA PRO A 787 -23.69 9.00 -40.65
C PRO A 787 -22.58 10.01 -40.97
N GLN A 788 -22.27 10.93 -40.04
CA GLN A 788 -21.20 11.94 -40.16
C GLN A 788 -19.92 11.52 -39.40
N THR A 789 -19.82 10.26 -38.95
CA THR A 789 -18.59 9.73 -38.34
C THR A 789 -17.47 9.71 -39.38
N ASP A 790 -16.31 10.28 -39.04
CA ASP A 790 -15.13 10.41 -39.90
C ASP A 790 -15.40 11.15 -41.25
N ALA A 791 -16.41 12.02 -41.28
CA ALA A 791 -16.73 12.87 -42.42
C ALA A 791 -16.13 14.28 -42.27
N GLU A 792 -15.85 14.94 -43.40
CA GLU A 792 -15.47 16.36 -43.43
C GLU A 792 -16.55 17.24 -42.78
N ALA A 793 -16.14 18.21 -41.96
CA ALA A 793 -17.07 19.10 -41.27
C ALA A 793 -17.71 20.13 -42.20
N GLU A 794 -18.88 20.62 -41.79
CA GLU A 794 -19.55 21.76 -42.44
C GLU A 794 -18.70 23.04 -42.30
N GLU A 795 -18.76 23.91 -43.31
CA GLU A 795 -18.00 25.15 -43.38
C GLU A 795 -18.16 26.01 -42.11
N GLY A 796 -17.03 26.36 -41.47
CA GLY A 796 -16.99 27.14 -40.22
C GLY A 796 -17.07 26.33 -38.93
N LYS A 797 -17.07 24.99 -38.97
CA LYS A 797 -16.91 24.10 -37.80
C LYS A 797 -15.52 23.48 -37.77
N ASP A 798 -15.14 22.91 -36.62
CA ASP A 798 -13.91 22.14 -36.47
C ASP A 798 -14.00 20.84 -37.28
N SER A 799 -13.08 20.69 -38.24
CA SER A 799 -12.95 19.53 -39.13
C SER A 799 -12.88 18.18 -38.40
N PHE A 800 -12.30 18.16 -37.21
CA PHE A 800 -12.04 16.92 -36.48
C PHE A 800 -13.10 16.58 -35.42
N ALA A 801 -14.10 17.44 -35.22
CA ALA A 801 -15.11 17.28 -34.17
C ALA A 801 -15.99 16.02 -34.26
N LYS A 802 -16.04 15.34 -35.41
CA LYS A 802 -16.73 14.04 -35.59
C LYS A 802 -15.83 12.91 -36.09
N HIS A 803 -14.52 13.09 -35.97
CA HIS A 803 -13.55 12.04 -36.24
C HIS A 803 -13.37 11.16 -35.00
N ARG A 804 -13.26 9.85 -35.20
CA ARG A 804 -12.84 8.93 -34.14
C ARG A 804 -11.35 9.16 -33.86
N PRO A 805 -10.91 9.18 -32.58
CA PRO A 805 -9.49 9.27 -32.26
C PRO A 805 -8.75 8.08 -32.89
N ARG A 806 -7.61 8.36 -33.51
CA ARG A 806 -6.83 7.42 -34.33
C ARG A 806 -5.32 7.55 -34.14
N TYR A 807 -4.83 8.75 -33.89
CA TYR A 807 -3.39 9.05 -33.91
C TYR A 807 -2.83 9.12 -32.49
N ILE A 808 -1.53 8.85 -32.35
CA ILE A 808 -0.86 8.85 -31.05
C ILE A 808 -0.76 10.27 -30.48
N ASN A 809 -1.06 10.43 -29.19
CA ASN A 809 -0.78 11.62 -28.42
C ASN A 809 0.27 11.30 -27.33
N SER A 810 1.25 12.20 -27.13
CA SER A 810 2.37 11.98 -26.21
C SER A 810 2.16 12.50 -24.79
N GLY A 811 1.07 13.22 -24.51
CA GLY A 811 0.83 13.79 -23.18
C GLY A 811 0.44 12.76 -22.13
N PHE A 812 -0.03 11.58 -22.54
CA PHE A 812 -0.26 10.43 -21.67
C PHE A 812 0.38 9.16 -22.25
N ALA A 813 1.09 8.42 -21.39
CA ALA A 813 1.56 7.06 -21.69
C ALA A 813 1.57 6.19 -20.43
N MET A 814 1.15 4.93 -20.54
CA MET A 814 1.19 3.96 -19.45
C MET A 814 1.68 2.59 -19.91
N GLY A 815 2.64 2.00 -19.19
CA GLY A 815 3.18 0.67 -19.48
C GLY A 815 4.23 0.20 -18.46
N PRO A 816 4.75 -1.04 -18.56
CA PRO A 816 5.75 -1.56 -17.63
C PRO A 816 7.11 -0.92 -17.86
N VAL A 817 7.92 -0.78 -16.81
CA VAL A 817 9.26 -0.17 -16.85
C VAL A 817 10.12 -0.77 -17.97
N LYS A 818 10.08 -2.08 -18.16
CA LYS A 818 10.84 -2.80 -19.18
C LYS A 818 10.56 -2.33 -20.61
N GLU A 819 9.29 -2.35 -21.01
CA GLU A 819 8.85 -1.91 -22.33
C GLU A 819 9.03 -0.39 -22.51
N MET A 820 8.70 0.39 -21.48
CA MET A 820 8.91 1.84 -21.49
C MET A 820 10.40 2.17 -21.68
N ARG A 821 11.31 1.47 -20.99
CA ARG A 821 12.77 1.61 -21.14
C ARG A 821 13.22 1.24 -22.55
N LYS A 822 12.66 0.20 -23.17
CA LYS A 822 12.94 -0.17 -24.58
C LYS A 822 12.51 0.95 -25.54
N LEU A 823 11.29 1.48 -25.39
CA LEU A 823 10.73 2.49 -26.28
C LEU A 823 11.48 3.83 -26.16
N TYR A 824 11.60 4.36 -24.94
CA TYR A 824 12.19 5.69 -24.72
C TYR A 824 13.70 5.72 -25.03
N ALA A 825 14.43 4.61 -24.90
CA ALA A 825 15.83 4.53 -25.32
C ALA A 825 16.00 4.69 -26.85
N GLU A 826 15.12 4.08 -27.66
CA GLU A 826 15.14 4.27 -29.11
C GLU A 826 14.66 5.69 -29.51
N ALA A 827 13.63 6.22 -28.83
CA ALA A 827 13.17 7.59 -29.04
C ALA A 827 14.28 8.62 -28.75
N ALA A 828 15.00 8.46 -27.63
CA ALA A 828 16.15 9.29 -27.25
C ALA A 828 17.26 9.23 -28.30
N LYS A 829 17.62 8.02 -28.77
CA LYS A 829 18.59 7.80 -29.85
C LYS A 829 18.21 8.52 -31.14
N ARG A 830 16.93 8.47 -31.54
CA ARG A 830 16.43 9.15 -32.75
C ARG A 830 16.40 10.68 -32.60
N ILE A 831 15.98 11.22 -31.46
CA ILE A 831 16.00 12.67 -31.17
C ILE A 831 17.42 13.27 -31.15
N ILE A 832 18.43 12.46 -30.83
CA ILE A 832 19.84 12.86 -30.92
C ILE A 832 20.34 12.79 -32.37
N GLY A 833 20.03 11.70 -33.07
CA GLY A 833 20.56 11.42 -34.41
C GLY A 833 19.87 12.16 -35.57
N ASP A 834 18.62 12.58 -35.42
CA ASP A 834 17.82 13.20 -36.48
C ASP A 834 17.30 14.59 -36.05
N GLN A 835 17.46 15.59 -36.92
CA GLN A 835 16.96 16.95 -36.69
C GLN A 835 15.45 17.08 -36.97
N HIS A 836 14.88 16.22 -37.82
CA HIS A 836 13.46 16.25 -38.18
C HIS A 836 12.55 15.61 -37.12
N LEU A 837 13.11 14.75 -36.26
CA LEU A 837 12.40 14.04 -35.19
C LEU A 837 12.58 14.67 -33.80
N GLN A 838 13.06 15.91 -33.68
CA GLN A 838 13.31 16.56 -32.37
C GLN A 838 12.05 16.97 -31.58
N ASP A 839 10.87 16.75 -32.15
CA ASP A 839 9.58 16.87 -31.45
C ASP A 839 9.09 15.50 -30.98
N GLU A 840 8.51 15.46 -29.78
CA GLU A 840 8.10 14.22 -29.12
C GLU A 840 6.97 13.49 -29.88
N GLY A 841 5.97 14.23 -30.38
CA GLY A 841 4.90 13.66 -31.22
C GLY A 841 5.44 13.13 -32.55
N LYS A 842 6.50 13.75 -33.08
CA LYS A 842 7.19 13.23 -34.26
C LYS A 842 7.87 11.89 -34.00
N VAL A 843 8.79 11.82 -33.04
CA VAL A 843 9.56 10.58 -32.84
C VAL A 843 8.65 9.41 -32.44
N LEU A 844 7.63 9.64 -31.61
CA LEU A 844 6.69 8.60 -31.17
C LEU A 844 5.73 8.18 -32.30
N GLY A 845 5.21 9.12 -33.09
CA GLY A 845 4.39 8.80 -34.28
C GLY A 845 5.15 7.97 -35.32
N GLN A 846 6.42 8.31 -35.58
CA GLN A 846 7.29 7.54 -36.47
C GLN A 846 7.55 6.12 -35.93
N LEU A 847 7.82 5.98 -34.62
CA LEU A 847 8.03 4.67 -33.98
C LEU A 847 6.76 3.80 -34.01
N PHE A 848 5.59 4.39 -33.77
CA PHE A 848 4.33 3.67 -33.83
C PHE A 848 4.01 3.20 -35.26
N ALA A 849 4.17 4.05 -36.27
CA ALA A 849 3.99 3.63 -37.66
C ALA A 849 4.95 2.51 -38.09
N GLU A 850 6.22 2.56 -37.66
CA GLU A 850 7.17 1.49 -37.95
C GLU A 850 6.79 0.15 -37.30
N GLN A 851 6.19 0.18 -36.11
CA GLN A 851 5.63 -1.01 -35.46
C GLN A 851 4.43 -1.56 -36.25
N GLU A 852 3.47 -0.72 -36.64
CA GLU A 852 2.25 -1.17 -37.31
C GLU A 852 2.53 -1.65 -38.75
N MET A 853 3.48 -1.02 -39.46
CA MET A 853 4.01 -1.55 -40.73
C MET A 853 4.65 -2.94 -40.57
N ALA A 854 5.39 -3.18 -39.47
CA ALA A 854 5.94 -4.50 -39.16
C ALA A 854 4.83 -5.52 -38.87
N ARG A 855 3.79 -5.14 -38.10
CA ARG A 855 2.64 -6.02 -37.80
C ARG A 855 1.85 -6.41 -39.05
N GLU A 856 1.64 -5.47 -39.98
CA GLU A 856 0.96 -5.75 -41.25
C GLU A 856 1.73 -6.77 -42.11
N SER A 857 3.07 -6.80 -42.01
CA SER A 857 3.93 -7.81 -42.67
C SER A 857 3.62 -9.26 -42.24
N TYR A 858 3.06 -9.44 -41.04
CA TYR A 858 2.66 -10.73 -40.47
C TYR A 858 1.15 -11.01 -40.51
N ARG A 859 0.35 -10.12 -41.09
CA ARG A 859 -1.12 -10.27 -41.15
C ARG A 859 -1.51 -11.50 -41.97
N ILE A 860 -2.53 -12.23 -41.51
CA ILE A 860 -3.06 -13.34 -42.29
C ILE A 860 -3.76 -12.76 -43.52
N PRO A 861 -3.37 -13.13 -44.76
CA PRO A 861 -4.04 -12.62 -45.95
C PRO A 861 -5.51 -13.04 -45.95
N SER A 862 -6.42 -12.06 -45.97
CA SER A 862 -7.86 -12.26 -46.06
C SER A 862 -8.29 -12.69 -47.47
N ALA A 863 -7.67 -13.76 -47.96
CA ALA A 863 -7.89 -14.28 -49.30
C ALA A 863 -9.23 -15.02 -49.36
N SER A 864 -10.18 -14.43 -50.08
CA SER A 864 -11.36 -15.14 -50.62
C SER A 864 -10.92 -16.47 -51.25
N PRO A 865 -11.73 -17.56 -51.17
CA PRO A 865 -11.42 -18.82 -51.85
C PRO A 865 -11.05 -18.67 -53.33
N PHE A 866 -11.64 -17.68 -54.02
CA PHE A 866 -11.30 -17.34 -55.41
C PHE A 866 -9.95 -16.64 -55.58
N ALA A 867 -9.52 -15.83 -54.61
CA ALA A 867 -8.20 -15.19 -54.63
C ALA A 867 -7.07 -16.22 -54.47
N ARG A 868 -7.29 -17.27 -53.65
CA ARG A 868 -6.36 -18.41 -53.54
C ARG A 868 -6.24 -19.19 -54.85
N LEU A 869 -7.34 -19.33 -55.61
CA LEU A 869 -7.32 -19.95 -56.93
C LEU A 869 -6.57 -19.10 -57.98
N GLY A 870 -6.75 -17.77 -57.94
CA GLY A 870 -6.00 -16.83 -58.79
C GLY A 870 -4.50 -16.86 -58.51
N SER A 871 -4.10 -16.85 -57.24
CA SER A 871 -2.70 -16.98 -56.80
C SER A 871 -2.05 -18.30 -57.28
N TRP A 872 -2.78 -19.42 -57.18
CA TRP A 872 -2.34 -20.72 -57.71
C TRP A 872 -2.20 -20.72 -59.24
N LEU A 873 -3.08 -20.04 -59.97
CA LEU A 873 -2.96 -19.90 -61.43
C LEU A 873 -1.78 -19.01 -61.83
N SER A 874 -1.48 -17.94 -61.08
CA SER A 874 -0.29 -17.11 -61.33
C SER A 874 1.04 -17.82 -61.02
N SER A 875 1.07 -18.83 -60.14
CA SER A 875 2.30 -19.58 -59.85
C SER A 875 2.80 -20.47 -61.01
N PHE A 876 2.07 -20.54 -62.12
CA PHE A 876 2.52 -21.19 -63.36
C PHE A 876 3.34 -20.27 -64.30
N TRP A 877 3.51 -18.99 -63.96
CA TRP A 877 4.04 -17.95 -64.86
C TRP A 877 5.11 -17.14 -64.11
N GLU A 878 6.36 -17.59 -64.16
CA GLU A 878 7.43 -17.08 -63.30
C GLU A 878 8.25 -15.95 -63.96
N SER A 879 8.31 -14.76 -63.34
CA SER A 879 9.52 -13.92 -63.20
C SER A 879 9.22 -12.51 -62.66
N ALA A 880 9.75 -12.19 -61.47
CA ALA A 880 10.22 -10.85 -61.03
C ALA A 880 10.56 -10.80 -59.52
N SER A 881 9.88 -11.60 -58.68
CA SER A 881 9.84 -11.38 -57.22
C SER A 881 11.10 -11.74 -56.43
N ALA A 882 12.05 -12.50 -56.98
CA ALA A 882 13.15 -13.10 -56.20
C ALA A 882 14.17 -12.10 -55.58
N VAL A 883 14.10 -10.81 -55.94
CA VAL A 883 14.89 -9.73 -55.31
C VAL A 883 14.09 -9.03 -54.21
N GLU A 884 12.82 -8.73 -54.48
CA GLU A 884 11.86 -8.26 -53.47
C GLU A 884 11.70 -9.25 -52.32
N ASP A 885 11.60 -10.56 -52.61
CA ASP A 885 11.52 -11.61 -51.59
C ASP A 885 12.75 -11.62 -50.68
N ARG A 886 13.95 -11.33 -51.19
CA ARG A 886 15.16 -11.25 -50.35
C ARG A 886 15.16 -10.00 -49.47
N GLN A 887 14.73 -8.85 -49.98
CA GLN A 887 14.55 -7.65 -49.15
C GLN A 887 13.45 -7.86 -48.10
N ALA A 888 12.32 -8.47 -48.48
CA ALA A 888 11.22 -8.83 -47.57
C ALA A 888 11.61 -9.92 -46.56
N GLN A 889 12.55 -10.81 -46.88
CA GLN A 889 13.07 -11.82 -45.95
C GLN A 889 14.11 -11.22 -44.98
N GLN A 890 14.89 -10.24 -45.44
CA GLN A 890 15.84 -9.50 -44.60
C GLN A 890 15.14 -8.46 -43.69
N LEU A 891 14.00 -7.91 -44.14
CA LEU A 891 13.05 -7.16 -43.28
C LEU A 891 12.42 -8.07 -42.22
N ARG A 892 11.97 -9.28 -42.58
CA ARG A 892 11.33 -10.23 -41.64
C ARG A 892 12.21 -10.72 -40.48
N GLU A 893 13.54 -10.69 -40.58
CA GLU A 893 14.46 -10.95 -39.45
C GLU A 893 14.83 -9.68 -38.66
N THR A 894 14.60 -8.49 -39.21
CA THR A 894 14.81 -7.20 -38.50
C THR A 894 13.53 -6.65 -37.85
N ASP A 895 12.34 -7.15 -38.23
CA ASP A 895 11.04 -6.60 -37.85
C ASP A 895 10.74 -6.59 -36.35
N LEU A 896 10.99 -7.69 -35.62
CA LEU A 896 10.68 -7.76 -34.17
C LEU A 896 11.48 -6.76 -33.31
N SER A 897 12.56 -6.18 -33.84
CA SER A 897 13.26 -5.08 -33.15
C SER A 897 12.36 -3.84 -32.97
N ARG A 898 11.40 -3.64 -33.90
CA ARG A 898 10.42 -2.55 -33.94
C ARG A 898 9.12 -2.83 -33.18
N GLU A 899 8.95 -4.03 -32.61
CA GLU A 899 7.79 -4.33 -31.77
C GLU A 899 8.00 -3.75 -30.37
N TYR A 900 7.33 -2.63 -30.05
CA TYR A 900 7.45 -1.94 -28.76
C TYR A 900 6.24 -2.17 -27.85
N GLY A 901 5.19 -2.85 -28.32
CA GLY A 901 3.93 -3.04 -27.62
C GLY A 901 3.05 -1.80 -27.58
N ILE A 902 3.24 -0.82 -28.48
CA ILE A 902 2.45 0.41 -28.52
C ILE A 902 1.00 0.09 -28.94
N GLY A 903 0.05 0.75 -28.28
CA GLY A 903 -1.35 0.91 -28.70
C GLY A 903 -1.95 2.18 -28.09
N LEU A 904 -3.23 2.45 -28.38
CA LEU A 904 -3.88 3.74 -28.12
C LEU A 904 -5.19 3.60 -27.35
N ASP A 905 -5.48 4.55 -26.47
CA ASP A 905 -6.73 4.64 -25.71
C ASP A 905 -7.89 5.23 -26.54
N TYR A 906 -8.32 4.52 -27.58
CA TYR A 906 -9.37 4.96 -28.51
C TYR A 906 -10.71 5.31 -27.84
N ALA A 907 -11.02 4.70 -26.69
CA ALA A 907 -12.27 4.95 -25.97
C ALA A 907 -12.15 6.06 -24.91
N SER A 908 -10.95 6.62 -24.71
CA SER A 908 -10.63 7.58 -23.64
C SER A 908 -10.98 7.04 -22.24
N GLY A 909 -10.70 5.76 -21.99
CA GLY A 909 -10.95 5.10 -20.71
C GLY A 909 -9.90 5.45 -19.65
N LEU A 910 -8.64 5.58 -20.05
CA LEU A 910 -7.52 6.00 -19.22
C LEU A 910 -7.41 7.53 -19.24
N ALA A 911 -7.14 8.09 -20.42
CA ALA A 911 -6.89 9.51 -20.62
C ALA A 911 -7.74 10.04 -21.79
N PHE A 912 -8.50 11.10 -21.50
CA PHE A 912 -9.27 11.81 -22.50
C PHE A 912 -8.50 13.01 -23.05
N GLU A 913 -8.28 13.01 -24.36
CA GLU A 913 -7.69 14.14 -25.10
C GLU A 913 -8.76 15.18 -25.44
N ALA A 914 -8.71 16.37 -24.84
CA ALA A 914 -9.69 17.42 -25.10
C ALA A 914 -9.55 18.10 -26.48
N ALA A 915 -8.38 18.02 -27.13
CA ALA A 915 -8.17 18.60 -28.46
C ALA A 915 -9.16 17.99 -29.47
N HIS A 916 -9.94 18.83 -30.15
CA HIS A 916 -10.99 18.44 -31.12
C HIS A 916 -12.13 17.56 -30.56
N ALA A 917 -12.19 17.37 -29.23
CA ALA A 917 -13.14 16.47 -28.55
C ALA A 917 -13.84 17.12 -27.34
N ASP A 918 -13.42 18.33 -26.96
CA ASP A 918 -13.95 19.08 -25.81
C ASP A 918 -15.47 19.29 -25.87
N GLY A 919 -16.02 19.40 -27.08
CA GLY A 919 -17.46 19.46 -27.34
C GLY A 919 -18.25 18.21 -26.93
N ASP A 920 -17.63 17.03 -26.86
CA ASP A 920 -18.31 15.75 -26.61
C ASP A 920 -18.48 15.40 -25.12
N MET A 921 -17.95 16.24 -24.23
CA MET A 921 -17.89 15.98 -22.79
C MET A 921 -18.96 16.76 -22.02
N GLU A 922 -19.67 16.06 -21.15
CA GLU A 922 -20.65 16.65 -20.23
C GLU A 922 -20.31 16.36 -18.77
N PHE A 923 -20.64 17.30 -17.88
CA PHE A 923 -20.66 17.04 -16.44
C PHE A 923 -21.98 16.33 -16.08
N VAL A 924 -21.92 15.02 -15.92
CA VAL A 924 -23.06 14.14 -15.67
C VAL A 924 -23.09 13.70 -14.20
N ARG A 925 -24.26 13.83 -13.57
CA ARG A 925 -24.55 13.21 -12.27
C ARG A 925 -25.50 12.03 -12.51
N PHE A 926 -24.95 10.82 -12.58
CA PHE A 926 -25.69 9.61 -12.96
C PHE A 926 -26.90 9.28 -12.05
N GLY A 927 -26.88 9.69 -10.79
CA GLY A 927 -28.01 9.54 -9.86
C GLY A 927 -29.14 10.56 -10.06
N ASP A 928 -29.00 11.49 -11.00
CA ASP A 928 -30.00 12.49 -11.37
C ASP A 928 -30.43 12.32 -12.83
N ALA A 929 -31.65 11.80 -13.02
CA ALA A 929 -32.23 11.57 -14.33
C ALA A 929 -32.38 12.87 -15.16
N ALA A 930 -32.51 14.04 -14.53
CA ALA A 930 -32.56 15.32 -15.25
C ALA A 930 -31.18 15.71 -15.79
N SER A 931 -30.11 15.47 -15.02
CA SER A 931 -28.72 15.65 -15.48
C SER A 931 -28.40 14.74 -16.67
N VAL A 932 -28.73 13.44 -16.56
CA VAL A 932 -28.56 12.46 -17.64
C VAL A 932 -29.38 12.85 -18.88
N HIS A 933 -30.64 13.27 -18.72
CA HIS A 933 -31.47 13.69 -19.84
C HIS A 933 -30.94 14.95 -20.52
N ALA A 934 -30.51 15.96 -19.75
CA ALA A 934 -29.96 17.20 -20.30
C ALA A 934 -28.68 16.96 -21.11
N ALA A 935 -27.78 16.10 -20.62
CA ALA A 935 -26.56 15.72 -21.33
C ALA A 935 -26.85 15.01 -22.66
N ASN A 936 -27.76 14.02 -22.68
CA ASN A 936 -28.17 13.36 -23.93
C ASN A 936 -28.86 14.34 -24.91
N ALA A 937 -29.76 15.19 -24.40
CA ALA A 937 -30.52 16.14 -25.20
C ALA A 937 -29.63 17.19 -25.89
N LYS A 938 -28.55 17.64 -25.22
CA LYS A 938 -27.57 18.56 -25.79
C LYS A 938 -26.87 18.00 -27.05
N HIS A 939 -26.72 16.67 -27.13
CA HIS A 939 -26.08 15.96 -28.25
C HIS A 939 -27.07 15.31 -29.23
N GLY A 940 -28.38 15.41 -28.97
CA GLY A 940 -29.41 14.75 -29.78
C GLY A 940 -29.41 13.22 -29.66
N ILE A 941 -28.84 12.67 -28.57
CA ILE A 941 -28.72 11.22 -28.35
C ILE A 941 -30.06 10.69 -27.82
N ALA A 942 -30.74 9.85 -28.62
CA ALA A 942 -31.97 9.17 -28.22
C ALA A 942 -31.70 7.94 -27.34
N ASP A 943 -30.76 7.09 -27.76
CA ASP A 943 -30.34 5.87 -27.05
C ASP A 943 -29.20 6.19 -26.08
N SER A 944 -29.56 6.61 -24.86
CA SER A 944 -28.62 7.08 -23.83
C SER A 944 -27.58 6.03 -23.42
N ARG A 945 -26.30 6.32 -23.70
CA ARG A 945 -25.14 5.53 -23.22
C ARG A 945 -24.65 5.93 -21.83
N ILE A 946 -25.12 7.07 -21.31
CA ILE A 946 -24.80 7.62 -19.98
C ILE A 946 -25.92 7.36 -18.94
N SER A 947 -26.79 6.36 -19.17
CA SER A 947 -27.92 6.06 -18.29
C SER A 947 -27.53 5.37 -16.98
N GLN A 948 -26.32 4.79 -16.93
CA GLN A 948 -25.74 4.13 -15.75
C GLN A 948 -24.26 4.47 -15.68
N ILE A 949 -23.72 4.50 -14.47
CA ILE A 949 -22.28 4.65 -14.26
C ILE A 949 -21.58 3.34 -14.61
N ALA A 950 -20.35 3.42 -15.15
CA ALA A 950 -19.57 2.24 -15.48
C ALA A 950 -19.27 1.38 -14.22
N PRO A 951 -19.37 0.04 -14.29
CA PRO A 951 -19.30 -0.83 -13.10
C PRO A 951 -17.99 -0.74 -12.31
N ASP A 952 -16.87 -0.57 -13.01
CA ASP A 952 -15.53 -0.35 -12.47
C ASP A 952 -15.43 0.93 -11.62
N VAL A 953 -16.07 2.02 -12.08
CA VAL A 953 -16.17 3.26 -11.31
C VAL A 953 -17.07 3.04 -10.09
N GLY A 954 -18.25 2.45 -10.30
CA GLY A 954 -19.23 2.20 -9.24
C GLY A 954 -18.75 1.26 -8.13
N ALA A 955 -17.86 0.31 -8.45
CA ALA A 955 -17.24 -0.62 -7.50
C ALA A 955 -15.98 -0.06 -6.83
N SER A 956 -15.33 0.96 -7.41
CA SER A 956 -14.16 1.59 -6.82
C SER A 956 -14.47 2.30 -5.49
N LEU A 957 -13.42 2.58 -4.70
CA LEU A 957 -13.50 3.37 -3.47
C LEU A 957 -14.34 4.66 -3.69
N PRO A 958 -15.33 4.98 -2.84
CA PRO A 958 -16.18 6.16 -3.02
C PRO A 958 -15.37 7.47 -3.09
N PRO A 959 -15.88 8.52 -3.78
CA PRO A 959 -15.17 9.79 -3.98
C PRO A 959 -14.65 10.40 -2.67
N PHE A 960 -15.48 10.48 -1.63
CA PHE A 960 -15.12 11.08 -0.35
C PHE A 960 -14.64 10.07 0.70
N TRP A 961 -14.35 8.82 0.32
CA TRP A 961 -13.80 7.84 1.26
C TRP A 961 -12.37 8.21 1.67
N THR A 962 -12.13 8.18 2.98
CA THR A 962 -10.85 8.45 3.65
C THR A 962 -10.87 7.88 5.07
N TYR A 963 -9.70 7.73 5.68
CA TYR A 963 -9.53 7.49 7.11
C TYR A 963 -9.90 8.71 7.98
N SER A 964 -9.80 9.95 7.49
CA SER A 964 -9.98 11.17 8.29
C SER A 964 -11.44 11.57 8.52
N ARG A 965 -11.76 12.10 9.70
CA ARG A 965 -13.10 12.65 10.05
C ARG A 965 -13.26 14.14 9.71
N GLU A 966 -12.40 14.66 8.85
CA GLU A 966 -12.55 16.02 8.32
C GLU A 966 -13.94 16.27 7.73
N ILE A 967 -14.41 17.52 7.80
CA ILE A 967 -15.76 17.89 7.37
C ILE A 967 -15.82 17.88 5.83
N LEU A 968 -16.08 16.69 5.29
CA LEU A 968 -16.33 16.35 3.89
C LEU A 968 -17.77 15.82 3.75
N PRO A 969 -18.29 15.64 2.51
CA PRO A 969 -19.49 14.83 2.29
C PRO A 969 -19.30 13.39 2.82
N PRO A 970 -20.38 12.63 3.07
CA PRO A 970 -20.29 11.30 3.67
C PRO A 970 -19.32 10.37 2.95
N ARG A 971 -18.48 9.64 3.70
CA ARG A 971 -17.45 8.73 3.14
C ARG A 971 -18.01 7.67 2.20
N ASN A 972 -19.27 7.28 2.39
CA ASN A 972 -20.01 6.31 1.57
C ASN A 972 -20.83 6.95 0.43
N THR A 973 -20.64 8.24 0.13
CA THR A 973 -21.29 8.92 -1.00
C THR A 973 -20.96 8.20 -2.30
N SER A 974 -21.94 7.53 -2.91
CA SER A 974 -21.74 6.82 -4.19
C SER A 974 -21.25 7.76 -5.31
N TRP A 975 -20.44 7.22 -6.23
CA TRP A 975 -20.02 7.90 -7.46
C TRP A 975 -21.18 8.44 -8.31
N THR A 976 -22.38 7.86 -8.22
CA THR A 976 -23.58 8.38 -8.90
C THR A 976 -24.06 9.73 -8.36
N ASN A 977 -23.65 10.11 -7.14
CA ASN A 977 -24.04 11.36 -6.49
C ASN A 977 -23.08 12.52 -6.69
N VAL A 978 -21.94 12.30 -7.35
CA VAL A 978 -21.03 13.37 -7.77
C VAL A 978 -21.20 13.65 -9.27
N SER A 979 -20.78 14.85 -9.69
CA SER A 979 -20.76 15.22 -11.10
C SER A 979 -19.43 14.79 -11.71
N LEU A 980 -19.47 13.99 -12.76
CA LEU A 980 -18.30 13.46 -13.45
C LEU A 980 -18.28 13.98 -14.89
N LEU A 981 -17.11 14.39 -15.38
CA LEU A 981 -16.91 14.69 -16.79
C LEU A 981 -16.92 13.36 -17.56
N THR A 982 -17.90 13.19 -18.43
CA THR A 982 -18.21 11.95 -19.16
C THR A 982 -18.42 12.26 -20.63
N ASN A 983 -17.88 11.43 -21.52
CA ASN A 983 -18.14 11.53 -22.95
C ASN A 983 -19.56 11.05 -23.25
N ALA A 984 -20.40 11.91 -23.83
CA ALA A 984 -21.81 11.60 -24.06
C ALA A 984 -22.02 10.51 -25.12
N TRP A 985 -21.15 10.45 -26.14
CA TRP A 985 -21.25 9.52 -27.27
C TRP A 985 -20.74 8.12 -26.96
N THR A 986 -19.71 7.97 -26.12
CA THR A 986 -19.18 6.65 -25.73
C THR A 986 -19.77 6.14 -24.42
N GLY A 987 -20.25 7.04 -23.55
CA GLY A 987 -20.62 6.75 -22.16
C GLY A 987 -19.43 6.69 -21.20
N VAL A 988 -18.20 6.87 -21.70
CA VAL A 988 -16.97 6.68 -20.92
C VAL A 988 -16.70 7.90 -20.05
N THR A 989 -16.47 7.65 -18.77
CA THR A 989 -15.98 8.65 -17.80
C THR A 989 -14.48 8.46 -17.63
N PRO A 990 -13.60 9.29 -18.22
CA PRO A 990 -12.15 9.10 -18.17
C PRO A 990 -11.59 9.16 -16.73
N ALA A 991 -10.51 8.42 -16.48
CA ALA A 991 -9.77 8.52 -15.22
C ALA A 991 -8.89 9.79 -15.17
N ILE A 992 -8.35 10.19 -16.32
CA ILE A 992 -7.45 11.33 -16.52
C ILE A 992 -8.03 12.23 -17.63
N ILE A 993 -8.00 13.54 -17.42
CA ILE A 993 -8.44 14.57 -18.36
C ILE A 993 -7.19 15.30 -18.84
N GLN A 994 -6.92 15.24 -20.15
CA GLN A 994 -5.82 15.94 -20.77
C GLN A 994 -6.34 17.12 -21.58
N HIS A 995 -5.82 18.31 -21.28
CA HIS A 995 -6.26 19.56 -21.87
C HIS A 995 -5.43 19.94 -23.10
N ASP A 996 -6.09 20.54 -24.09
CA ASP A 996 -5.41 21.13 -25.24
C ASP A 996 -4.40 22.22 -24.79
N PRO A 997 -3.10 22.06 -25.06
CA PRO A 997 -2.07 23.04 -24.71
C PRO A 997 -2.18 24.36 -25.50
N SER A 998 -2.93 24.40 -26.60
CA SER A 998 -3.17 25.61 -27.41
C SER A 998 -4.22 26.53 -26.79
N ASN A 999 -5.15 25.98 -25.99
CA ASN A 999 -6.34 26.68 -25.50
C ASN A 999 -6.11 27.43 -24.16
N GLN A 1000 -5.07 28.26 -24.12
CA GLN A 1000 -4.63 29.02 -22.93
C GLN A 1000 -5.33 30.38 -22.73
N ARG A 1001 -6.43 30.64 -23.45
CA ARG A 1001 -7.16 31.92 -23.38
C ARG A 1001 -8.10 31.96 -22.18
N THR A 1002 -8.32 33.15 -21.63
CA THR A 1002 -9.35 33.37 -20.60
C THR A 1002 -10.73 32.97 -21.11
N GLY A 1003 -11.48 32.22 -20.30
CA GLY A 1003 -12.76 31.62 -20.67
C GLY A 1003 -12.64 30.26 -21.38
N SER A 1004 -11.46 29.65 -21.48
CA SER A 1004 -11.33 28.31 -22.06
C SER A 1004 -11.96 27.23 -21.18
N GLN A 1005 -12.17 26.04 -21.77
CA GLN A 1005 -12.74 24.88 -21.08
C GLN A 1005 -11.89 24.51 -19.83
N ARG A 1006 -10.56 24.65 -19.91
CA ARG A 1006 -9.62 24.42 -18.79
C ARG A 1006 -9.75 25.40 -17.63
N GLU A 1007 -10.25 26.62 -17.86
CA GLU A 1007 -10.50 27.58 -16.76
C GLU A 1007 -11.87 27.33 -16.10
N THR A 1008 -12.86 26.99 -16.92
CA THR A 1008 -14.27 26.84 -16.52
C THR A 1008 -14.57 25.46 -15.92
N TRP A 1009 -14.03 24.38 -16.48
CA TRP A 1009 -14.23 23.01 -15.98
C TRP A 1009 -13.66 22.80 -14.58
N TRP A 1010 -12.59 23.51 -14.19
CA TRP A 1010 -11.95 23.30 -12.88
C TRP A 1010 -12.95 23.47 -11.72
N ALA A 1011 -13.82 24.48 -11.81
CA ALA A 1011 -14.86 24.76 -10.81
C ALA A 1011 -15.92 23.64 -10.68
N ASN A 1012 -16.08 22.80 -11.70
CA ASN A 1012 -17.08 21.75 -11.78
C ASN A 1012 -16.54 20.37 -11.38
N ILE A 1013 -15.22 20.21 -11.24
CA ILE A 1013 -14.60 18.97 -10.77
C ILE A 1013 -15.07 18.67 -9.34
N TRP A 1014 -15.54 17.44 -9.11
CA TRP A 1014 -16.33 17.08 -7.92
C TRP A 1014 -15.63 17.34 -6.57
N TYR A 1015 -14.30 17.26 -6.51
CA TYR A 1015 -13.52 17.55 -5.30
C TYR A 1015 -13.16 19.03 -5.12
N GLN A 1016 -13.32 19.90 -6.13
CA GLN A 1016 -12.78 21.27 -6.13
C GLN A 1016 -13.14 22.04 -4.86
N LYS A 1017 -14.43 22.07 -4.51
CA LYS A 1017 -14.98 22.73 -3.30
C LYS A 1017 -14.38 22.23 -1.98
N TYR A 1018 -13.84 21.02 -1.98
CA TYR A 1018 -13.28 20.32 -0.82
C TYR A 1018 -11.76 20.12 -0.92
N ALA A 1019 -11.12 20.61 -2.00
CA ALA A 1019 -9.79 20.21 -2.41
C ALA A 1019 -8.72 20.43 -1.33
N ARG A 1020 -8.74 21.58 -0.65
CA ARG A 1020 -7.80 21.86 0.45
C ARG A 1020 -7.88 20.81 1.55
N LYS A 1021 -9.10 20.51 2.02
CA LYS A 1021 -9.33 19.48 3.05
C LYS A 1021 -8.95 18.09 2.56
N MET A 1022 -9.29 17.74 1.32
CA MET A 1022 -8.90 16.44 0.76
C MET A 1022 -7.38 16.30 0.63
N PHE A 1023 -6.66 17.42 0.43
CA PHE A 1023 -5.19 17.44 0.43
C PHE A 1023 -4.60 17.37 1.85
N ASP A 1024 -5.16 18.09 2.83
CA ASP A 1024 -4.86 17.96 4.27
C ASP A 1024 -5.05 16.50 4.77
N VAL A 1025 -6.01 15.80 4.16
CA VAL A 1025 -6.35 14.40 4.42
C VAL A 1025 -5.42 13.41 3.70
N HIS A 1026 -5.00 13.70 2.46
CA HIS A 1026 -4.04 12.87 1.72
C HIS A 1026 -2.71 12.76 2.46
N ILE A 1027 -2.15 13.88 2.92
CA ILE A 1027 -0.87 13.90 3.66
C ILE A 1027 -0.94 13.18 5.03
N GLN A 1028 -2.14 12.98 5.58
CA GLN A 1028 -2.37 12.22 6.82
C GLN A 1028 -2.78 10.76 6.57
N SER A 1029 -3.02 10.36 5.32
CA SER A 1029 -3.41 8.99 5.01
C SER A 1029 -2.21 8.05 5.11
N PRO A 1030 -2.38 6.80 5.58
CA PRO A 1030 -1.29 5.83 5.66
C PRO A 1030 -0.71 5.48 4.28
N ILE A 1031 0.44 4.82 4.30
CA ILE A 1031 1.04 4.10 3.18
C ILE A 1031 0.41 2.71 3.12
N GLY A 1032 0.17 2.23 1.91
CA GLY A 1032 -0.37 0.92 1.63
C GLY A 1032 -0.57 0.74 0.12
N ALA A 1033 -1.02 -0.44 -0.28
CA ALA A 1033 -1.42 -0.70 -1.66
C ALA A 1033 -2.51 0.29 -2.12
N ILE A 1034 -2.25 1.08 -3.15
CA ILE A 1034 -3.20 2.04 -3.75
C ILE A 1034 -4.20 1.35 -4.68
N ALA A 1035 -3.81 0.23 -5.29
CA ALA A 1035 -4.67 -0.62 -6.11
C ALA A 1035 -4.31 -2.10 -5.94
N VAL A 1036 -5.24 -3.01 -6.28
CA VAL A 1036 -4.94 -4.42 -6.55
C VAL A 1036 -5.58 -4.78 -7.88
N SER A 1037 -4.75 -5.08 -8.87
CA SER A 1037 -5.18 -5.31 -10.26
C SER A 1037 -4.16 -6.16 -11.00
N GLY A 1038 -4.54 -6.69 -12.16
CA GLY A 1038 -3.72 -7.54 -13.03
C GLY A 1038 -4.37 -7.82 -14.38
N TYR A 1039 -3.59 -8.42 -15.28
CA TYR A 1039 -4.04 -8.81 -16.62
C TYR A 1039 -5.07 -9.95 -16.59
N ASP A 1040 -5.06 -10.76 -15.54
CA ASP A 1040 -6.00 -11.85 -15.25
C ASP A 1040 -5.92 -12.19 -13.75
N ALA A 1041 -6.73 -13.15 -13.31
CA ALA A 1041 -6.74 -13.70 -11.95
C ALA A 1041 -5.34 -14.06 -11.40
N ALA A 1042 -4.50 -14.70 -12.24
CA ALA A 1042 -3.19 -15.20 -11.83
C ALA A 1042 -2.10 -14.13 -11.77
N SER A 1043 -2.30 -12.99 -12.44
CA SER A 1043 -1.37 -11.86 -12.48
C SER A 1043 -1.73 -10.70 -11.55
N ARG A 1044 -2.85 -10.82 -10.80
CA ARG A 1044 -3.26 -9.84 -9.80
C ARG A 1044 -2.16 -9.63 -8.76
N ARG A 1045 -1.85 -8.38 -8.47
CA ARG A 1045 -0.92 -7.98 -7.39
C ARG A 1045 -1.33 -6.67 -6.75
N GLN A 1046 -0.75 -6.38 -5.60
CA GLN A 1046 -0.81 -5.06 -4.99
C GLN A 1046 0.09 -4.07 -5.74
N TRP A 1047 -0.43 -2.87 -5.96
CA TRP A 1047 0.28 -1.73 -6.55
C TRP A 1047 0.49 -0.67 -5.48
N TRP A 1048 1.72 -0.23 -5.27
CA TRP A 1048 2.14 0.69 -4.21
C TRP A 1048 2.73 1.99 -4.75
N SER A 1049 2.77 3.03 -3.91
CA SER A 1049 3.62 4.21 -4.15
C SER A 1049 5.08 3.86 -3.90
N ILE A 1050 6.01 4.35 -4.73
CA ILE A 1050 7.45 4.29 -4.43
C ILE A 1050 7.85 5.35 -3.38
N GLU A 1051 7.11 6.46 -3.31
CA GLU A 1051 7.35 7.54 -2.36
C GLU A 1051 6.51 7.36 -1.08
N ASP A 1052 7.19 7.37 0.07
CA ASP A 1052 6.61 7.40 1.40
C ASP A 1052 6.09 8.80 1.78
N TRP A 1053 6.74 9.83 1.23
CA TRP A 1053 6.48 11.25 1.53
C TRP A 1053 5.27 11.73 0.72
N LYS A 1054 4.52 12.70 1.26
CA LYS A 1054 3.29 13.21 0.64
C LYS A 1054 3.24 14.74 0.61
N GLY A 1055 2.45 15.30 -0.31
CA GLY A 1055 2.26 16.75 -0.42
C GLY A 1055 3.46 17.48 -1.02
N GLY A 1056 4.04 16.93 -2.08
CA GLY A 1056 5.23 17.44 -2.76
C GLY A 1056 5.58 16.60 -3.98
N ALA A 1057 6.83 16.67 -4.44
CA ALA A 1057 7.32 15.88 -5.56
C ALA A 1057 8.85 15.71 -5.51
N ARG A 1058 9.37 14.64 -6.14
CA ARG A 1058 10.82 14.50 -6.37
C ARG A 1058 11.21 15.00 -7.75
N ASN A 1059 12.45 15.44 -7.91
CA ASN A 1059 13.05 15.71 -9.22
C ASN A 1059 14.17 14.69 -9.55
N GLU A 1060 14.75 14.81 -10.74
CA GLU A 1060 15.87 13.98 -11.20
C GLU A 1060 17.12 13.98 -10.27
N THR A 1061 17.29 14.98 -9.40
CA THR A 1061 18.38 15.01 -8.40
C THR A 1061 18.00 14.28 -7.10
N LYS A 1062 16.89 13.52 -7.10
CA LYS A 1062 16.26 12.87 -5.94
C LYS A 1062 15.85 13.82 -4.80
N PHE A 1063 15.91 15.13 -5.01
CA PHE A 1063 15.56 16.13 -4.01
C PHE A 1063 14.03 16.20 -3.88
N TRP A 1064 13.54 16.23 -2.63
CA TRP A 1064 12.13 16.41 -2.34
C TRP A 1064 11.77 17.90 -2.28
N HIS A 1065 10.89 18.34 -3.17
CA HIS A 1065 10.30 19.68 -3.13
C HIS A 1065 8.95 19.60 -2.40
N ARG A 1066 8.74 20.45 -1.39
CA ARG A 1066 7.46 20.55 -0.68
C ARG A 1066 6.44 21.28 -1.57
N TYR A 1067 5.15 21.10 -1.31
CA TYR A 1067 4.10 21.81 -2.08
C TYR A 1067 4.37 23.32 -2.14
N GLU A 1068 4.71 23.99 -1.04
CA GLU A 1068 4.98 25.43 -1.04
C GLU A 1068 6.20 25.86 -1.91
N ASP A 1069 7.22 24.99 -2.02
CA ASP A 1069 8.42 25.21 -2.83
C ASP A 1069 8.09 25.19 -4.32
N VAL A 1070 7.15 24.35 -4.74
CA VAL A 1070 6.74 24.20 -6.13
C VAL A 1070 5.56 25.13 -6.46
N CYS A 1071 4.54 25.15 -5.61
CA CYS A 1071 3.21 25.70 -5.87
C CYS A 1071 2.83 26.94 -5.04
N GLY A 1072 3.63 27.33 -4.05
CA GLY A 1072 3.34 28.52 -3.22
C GLY A 1072 3.18 29.79 -4.06
N GLY A 1073 2.05 30.48 -3.90
CA GLY A 1073 1.61 31.61 -4.71
C GLY A 1073 0.50 31.30 -5.72
N THR A 1074 0.11 30.03 -5.91
CA THR A 1074 -0.95 29.59 -6.85
C THR A 1074 -2.29 29.26 -6.18
N GLU A 1075 -2.33 29.21 -4.85
CA GLU A 1075 -3.41 28.61 -4.04
C GLU A 1075 -4.78 29.27 -4.24
N THR A 1076 -4.78 30.57 -4.59
CA THR A 1076 -6.01 31.31 -4.91
C THR A 1076 -6.74 30.71 -6.12
N GLU A 1077 -5.99 30.22 -7.13
CA GLU A 1077 -6.56 29.62 -8.34
C GLU A 1077 -6.68 28.09 -8.23
N VAL A 1078 -5.79 27.44 -7.47
CA VAL A 1078 -5.84 25.99 -7.26
C VAL A 1078 -7.02 25.62 -6.36
N PHE A 1079 -7.14 26.21 -5.16
CA PHE A 1079 -8.21 25.88 -4.21
C PHE A 1079 -9.48 26.72 -4.37
N ARG A 1080 -9.39 27.94 -4.93
CA ARG A 1080 -10.51 28.92 -5.08
C ARG A 1080 -11.38 29.11 -3.82
N ASP A 1081 -10.78 28.95 -2.64
CA ASP A 1081 -11.49 28.94 -1.34
C ASP A 1081 -11.27 30.21 -0.49
N SER A 1082 -10.51 31.17 -1.03
CA SER A 1082 -10.13 32.44 -0.38
C SER A 1082 -9.42 32.30 0.97
N ARG A 1083 -8.84 31.13 1.29
CA ARG A 1083 -8.11 30.91 2.56
C ARG A 1083 -6.64 31.32 2.53
N GLY A 1084 -6.13 31.77 1.39
CA GLY A 1084 -4.72 32.16 1.21
C GLY A 1084 -3.81 30.96 0.96
N PRO A 1085 -2.51 31.06 1.30
CA PRO A 1085 -1.52 30.03 0.98
C PRO A 1085 -1.80 28.68 1.67
N TRP A 1086 -1.13 27.63 1.22
CA TRP A 1086 -1.12 26.32 1.86
C TRP A 1086 0.33 25.92 2.09
N TYR A 1087 0.62 25.37 3.27
CA TYR A 1087 1.95 24.91 3.65
C TYR A 1087 1.84 23.47 4.12
N LEU A 1088 2.75 22.62 3.66
CA LEU A 1088 2.93 21.31 4.23
C LEU A 1088 3.25 21.49 5.73
N PRO A 1089 2.61 20.76 6.67
CA PRO A 1089 2.91 20.89 8.08
C PRO A 1089 4.40 20.65 8.36
N SER A 1090 4.99 21.37 9.32
CA SER A 1090 6.42 21.24 9.65
C SER A 1090 6.78 19.93 10.36
N ASN A 1091 5.77 19.15 10.73
CA ASN A 1091 5.79 17.87 11.43
C ASN A 1091 5.32 16.70 10.55
N HIS A 1092 5.15 16.95 9.25
CA HIS A 1092 4.86 15.91 8.26
C HIS A 1092 6.17 15.17 7.93
#